data_AF-A0A8J1TLM9-F1
#
_entry.id   AF-A0A8J1TLM9-F1
#
_cell.length_a   1.000
_cell.length_b   1.000
_cell.length_c   1.000
_cell.angle_alpha   90.00
_cell.angle_beta   90.00
_cell.angle_gamma   90.00
#
_symmetry.space_group_name_H-M   'P 1'
#
loop_
_entity.id
_entity.type
_entity.pdbx_description
1 polymer ?
#
loop_
_entity_poly.entity_id
_entity_poly.type
_entity_poly.pdbx_seq_one_letter_code
_entity_poly.pdbx_strand_id
1 'polypeptide(L)'
;MAFEGLKCELQTDKQLHWGDIVVIAVYFVIVIIVGIASSFKNPGGIKGHFLAGKSMHWILVGASLFASNIGSGHFIGLAGTGAASGIGIAAFELNAVWILLLLGWVFVPVYIACGIYTLPEYIHKRFGGQRIRVYLSVLGLILNVFTKVAADLYAGAFFIRLALDLNEPWQMYITVIVLLVIAALFTISGGLTAVIWTDFAQTIIMIIGALVLMVQAFVCVGGYENIIRYYFKAEPNTTITARKLHLNYTYATCGTPPSNAMHLVRDASDSNLPWPGIFFGLTISATWYWCTDQVIVQRSLAAKNLSYVKLGCVLAGYLKFLPLFIMVFPGMIARILFADEIACDNPVSCKAVCGSSTGCTNAAYPLLVLRLMPRGARGMMLAVMLSSLMSSLTSVFNSSATMFTIDIWKRIRNQATEVEQVIVGRIFVVLMVGIAVAWIPIVENFGELFHYIQSVTSYLAPPICAIYVLAVFMKRINEKGAFWSLMIGFVVGLIRMIWQFSYGNPACGEYNGTPDIIAKVHYLHFGIILFAITAVACIVISLVTDAPDDDQLAGTTFWTRHDVDWGTFGQSQASSKELVSHGSSRTSLYFDNIGFSANPSGGSIITKSGSENGLDADSKSSVPSSQVASAQVSTNDVRPEVKLEEVEEDHSTFYKLLFKVCGGKPKADNLTDEERFHQEKQRCSLEETKKSRIITSINAILILAISIFVWGFYG
;
A
#
# COMPACT_ATOMS: atom_id res chain seq x y z
N MET A 1 -22.64 -8.00 -34.31
CA MET A 1 -24.06 -8.41 -34.21
C MET A 1 -24.74 -7.52 -33.16
N ALA A 2 -25.61 -6.58 -33.54
CA ALA A 2 -26.37 -5.80 -32.55
C ALA A 2 -27.46 -6.73 -31.99
N PHE A 3 -27.40 -7.04 -30.68
CA PHE A 3 -28.46 -7.81 -30.04
C PHE A 3 -29.79 -7.05 -30.21
N GLU A 4 -30.77 -7.65 -30.89
CA GLU A 4 -32.14 -7.14 -30.93
C GLU A 4 -32.63 -6.97 -29.49
N GLY A 5 -32.82 -5.72 -29.03
CA GLY A 5 -33.27 -5.41 -27.68
C GLY A 5 -32.33 -4.57 -26.81
N LEU A 6 -31.20 -4.06 -27.33
CA LEU A 6 -30.43 -3.02 -26.64
C LEU A 6 -31.29 -1.76 -26.44
N LYS A 7 -31.33 -1.24 -25.21
CA LYS A 7 -32.15 -0.08 -24.83
C LYS A 7 -31.37 1.23 -24.77
N CYS A 8 -30.17 1.28 -25.33
CA CYS A 8 -29.33 2.49 -25.30
C CYS A 8 -28.76 2.83 -26.67
N GLU A 9 -28.54 4.13 -26.87
CA GLU A 9 -27.86 4.67 -28.03
C GLU A 9 -26.38 4.85 -27.68
N LEU A 10 -25.51 4.14 -28.40
CA LEU A 10 -24.06 4.21 -28.20
C LEU A 10 -23.50 5.41 -28.97
N GLN A 11 -22.60 6.16 -28.35
CA GLN A 11 -21.90 7.24 -29.03
C GLN A 11 -20.92 6.65 -30.05
N THR A 12 -21.04 7.11 -31.29
CA THR A 12 -20.12 6.76 -32.39
C THR A 12 -18.81 7.56 -32.31
N ASP A 13 -18.83 8.76 -31.73
CA ASP A 13 -17.66 9.61 -31.59
C ASP A 13 -16.82 9.24 -30.37
N LYS A 14 -15.62 8.71 -30.63
CA LYS A 14 -14.60 8.49 -29.60
C LYS A 14 -13.97 9.78 -29.07
N GLN A 15 -14.16 10.93 -29.72
CA GLN A 15 -13.50 12.18 -29.33
C GLN A 15 -14.16 12.82 -28.09
N LEU A 16 -13.36 13.46 -27.23
CA LEU A 16 -13.89 14.22 -26.11
C LEU A 16 -14.65 15.45 -26.61
N HIS A 17 -15.85 15.66 -26.09
CA HIS A 17 -16.58 16.90 -26.31
C HIS A 17 -15.96 18.01 -25.44
N TRP A 18 -16.07 19.29 -25.86
CA TRP A 18 -15.54 20.41 -25.08
C TRP A 18 -16.09 20.45 -23.64
N GLY A 19 -17.34 20.01 -23.46
CA GLY A 19 -17.97 19.87 -22.15
C GLY A 19 -17.28 18.84 -21.25
N ASP A 20 -16.73 17.77 -21.81
CA ASP A 20 -15.95 16.79 -21.04
C ASP A 20 -14.64 17.42 -20.53
N ILE A 21 -13.97 18.21 -21.38
CA ILE A 21 -12.72 18.90 -21.05
C ILE A 21 -12.94 19.93 -19.93
N VAL A 22 -14.03 20.71 -20.00
CA VAL A 22 -14.38 21.67 -18.94
C VAL A 22 -14.61 20.95 -17.61
N VAL A 23 -15.35 19.84 -17.60
CA VAL A 23 -15.59 19.04 -16.39
C VAL A 23 -14.28 18.51 -15.82
N ILE A 24 -13.38 18.00 -16.66
CA ILE A 24 -12.05 17.53 -16.24
C ILE A 24 -11.26 18.68 -15.59
N ALA A 25 -11.21 19.84 -16.23
CA ALA A 25 -10.49 20.99 -15.71
C ALA A 25 -11.04 21.45 -14.35
N VAL A 26 -12.37 21.59 -14.23
CA VAL A 26 -13.05 21.96 -12.98
C VAL A 26 -12.76 20.93 -11.87
N TYR A 27 -12.81 19.64 -12.20
CA TYR A 27 -12.50 18.56 -11.26
C TYR A 27 -11.08 18.70 -10.69
N PHE A 28 -10.07 18.87 -11.55
CA PHE A 28 -8.68 19.00 -11.10
C PHE A 28 -8.47 20.26 -10.26
N VAL A 29 -9.13 21.37 -10.60
CA VAL A 29 -9.12 22.59 -9.79
C VAL A 29 -9.69 22.32 -8.39
N ILE A 30 -10.82 21.62 -8.27
CA ILE A 30 -11.41 21.26 -6.97
C ILE A 30 -10.45 20.40 -6.15
N VAL A 31 -9.85 19.37 -6.75
CA VAL A 31 -8.92 18.48 -6.04
C VAL A 31 -7.68 19.25 -5.56
N ILE A 32 -7.13 20.13 -6.38
CA ILE A 32 -6.00 21.01 -5.99
C ILE A 32 -6.40 21.92 -4.84
N ILE A 33 -7.58 22.55 -4.90
CA ILE A 33 -8.09 23.41 -3.81
C ILE A 33 -8.22 22.62 -2.51
N VAL A 34 -8.81 21.41 -2.54
CA VAL A 34 -8.94 20.54 -1.36
C VAL A 34 -7.56 20.16 -0.81
N GLY A 35 -6.61 19.80 -1.68
CA GLY A 35 -5.24 19.47 -1.29
C GLY A 35 -4.53 20.64 -0.59
N ILE A 36 -4.56 21.82 -1.22
CA ILE A 36 -3.94 23.05 -0.67
C ILE A 36 -4.61 23.47 0.64
N ALA A 37 -5.95 23.51 0.70
CA ALA A 37 -6.69 23.87 1.90
C ALA A 37 -6.41 22.91 3.07
N SER A 38 -6.20 21.63 2.77
CA SER A 38 -5.83 20.61 3.76
C SER A 38 -4.40 20.80 4.28
N SER A 39 -3.45 21.14 3.40
CA SER A 39 -2.06 21.43 3.78
C SER A 39 -1.95 22.60 4.76
N PHE A 40 -2.83 23.61 4.65
CA PHE A 40 -2.85 24.74 5.58
C PHE A 40 -3.37 24.41 7.00
N LYS A 41 -4.13 23.33 7.17
CA LYS A 41 -4.72 22.97 8.49
C LYS A 41 -3.75 22.25 9.43
N ASN A 42 -2.64 21.71 8.93
CA ASN A 42 -1.67 20.95 9.74
C ASN A 42 -0.21 21.34 9.39
N PRO A 43 0.30 22.50 9.86
CA PRO A 43 1.67 22.95 9.60
C PRO A 43 2.77 22.18 10.39
N GLY A 44 2.49 20.95 10.85
CA GLY A 44 3.45 20.16 11.62
C GLY A 44 4.63 19.73 10.76
N GLY A 45 5.85 19.81 11.33
CA GLY A 45 7.12 19.42 10.68
C GLY A 45 7.15 17.98 10.16
N ILE A 46 8.32 17.47 9.76
CA ILE A 46 8.46 16.24 8.94
C ILE A 46 7.69 15.00 9.46
N LYS A 47 7.52 14.85 10.78
CA LYS A 47 6.65 13.81 11.37
C LYS A 47 5.16 13.92 10.95
N GLY A 48 4.65 15.15 10.82
CA GLY A 48 3.33 15.44 10.27
C GLY A 48 3.23 15.15 8.77
N HIS A 49 4.33 15.34 8.03
CA HIS A 49 4.41 15.05 6.58
C HIS A 49 4.29 13.54 6.27
N PHE A 50 4.78 12.66 7.15
CA PHE A 50 4.78 11.21 6.95
C PHE A 50 3.65 10.43 7.64
N LEU A 51 2.99 10.96 8.69
CA LEU A 51 1.98 10.21 9.47
C LEU A 51 0.66 10.93 9.66
N ALA A 52 0.51 12.09 9.02
CA ALA A 52 -0.68 12.93 9.15
C ALA A 52 -1.09 13.19 10.62
N GLY A 53 -0.10 13.25 11.52
CA GLY A 53 -0.31 13.55 12.93
C GLY A 53 -1.16 12.55 13.72
N LYS A 54 -1.36 11.30 13.26
CA LYS A 54 -2.15 10.23 13.93
C LYS A 54 -3.49 10.73 14.50
N SER A 55 -4.23 11.54 13.75
CA SER A 55 -5.47 12.18 14.20
C SER A 55 -6.65 11.90 13.29
N MET A 56 -6.52 10.94 12.37
CA MET A 56 -7.51 10.70 11.32
C MET A 56 -8.78 10.03 11.85
N HIS A 57 -9.92 10.50 11.33
CA HIS A 57 -11.22 9.92 11.59
C HIS A 57 -11.38 8.59 10.84
N TRP A 58 -12.16 7.65 11.38
CA TRP A 58 -12.28 6.29 10.83
C TRP A 58 -12.86 6.25 9.41
N ILE A 59 -13.73 7.21 9.06
CA ILE A 59 -14.28 7.35 7.70
C ILE A 59 -13.17 7.64 6.69
N LEU A 60 -12.29 8.59 7.02
CA LEU A 60 -11.17 8.95 6.15
C LEU A 60 -10.21 7.77 6.02
N VAL A 61 -9.94 7.05 7.12
CA VAL A 61 -9.09 5.84 7.09
C VAL A 61 -9.71 4.77 6.19
N GLY A 62 -11.00 4.44 6.36
CA GLY A 62 -11.66 3.40 5.55
C GLY A 62 -11.73 3.75 4.06
N ALA A 63 -12.07 4.99 3.72
CA ALA A 63 -12.05 5.47 2.34
C ALA A 63 -10.64 5.47 1.75
N SER A 64 -9.64 5.89 2.53
CA SER A 64 -8.22 5.88 2.18
C SER A 64 -7.69 4.47 1.94
N LEU A 65 -8.09 3.47 2.74
CA LEU A 65 -7.75 2.05 2.53
C LEU A 65 -8.38 1.52 1.23
N PHE A 66 -9.64 1.89 0.97
CA PHE A 66 -10.34 1.51 -0.26
C PHE A 66 -9.71 2.15 -1.50
N ALA A 67 -9.51 3.48 -1.51
CA ALA A 67 -8.90 4.21 -2.63
C ALA A 67 -7.45 3.80 -2.92
N SER A 68 -6.67 3.43 -1.90
CA SER A 68 -5.31 2.92 -2.11
C SER A 68 -5.26 1.59 -2.84
N ASN A 69 -6.32 0.81 -2.78
CA ASN A 69 -6.42 -0.39 -3.57
C ASN A 69 -7.13 -0.13 -4.90
N ILE A 70 -8.27 0.56 -4.87
CA ILE A 70 -9.07 0.83 -6.05
C ILE A 70 -8.50 2.03 -6.82
N GLY A 71 -7.57 1.72 -7.72
CA GLY A 71 -6.97 2.66 -8.67
C GLY A 71 -7.26 2.29 -10.14
N SER A 72 -6.54 2.94 -11.04
CA SER A 72 -6.64 2.73 -12.49
C SER A 72 -6.43 1.28 -12.93
N GLY A 73 -5.50 0.56 -12.28
CA GLY A 73 -5.26 -0.86 -12.52
C GLY A 73 -6.46 -1.76 -12.21
N HIS A 74 -7.35 -1.37 -11.30
CA HIS A 74 -8.59 -2.14 -11.03
C HIS A 74 -9.67 -1.81 -12.06
N PHE A 75 -9.87 -0.54 -12.40
CA PHE A 75 -10.82 -0.17 -13.46
C PHE A 75 -10.47 -0.81 -14.80
N ILE A 76 -9.19 -0.92 -15.14
CA ILE A 76 -8.75 -1.48 -16.41
C ILE A 76 -8.54 -2.99 -16.30
N GLY A 77 -7.78 -3.44 -15.31
CA GLY A 77 -7.42 -4.84 -15.14
C GLY A 77 -8.57 -5.69 -14.60
N LEU A 78 -9.20 -5.31 -13.49
CA LEU A 78 -10.26 -6.13 -12.86
C LEU A 78 -11.49 -6.21 -13.77
N ALA A 79 -11.92 -5.09 -14.34
CA ALA A 79 -13.03 -5.06 -15.28
C ALA A 79 -12.68 -5.79 -16.60
N GLY A 80 -11.45 -5.66 -17.10
CA GLY A 80 -10.99 -6.39 -18.28
C GLY A 80 -10.98 -7.90 -18.05
N THR A 81 -10.50 -8.34 -16.90
CA THR A 81 -10.54 -9.75 -16.49
C THR A 81 -11.98 -10.23 -16.28
N GLY A 82 -12.88 -9.36 -15.80
CA GLY A 82 -14.32 -9.62 -15.75
C GLY A 82 -14.94 -9.78 -17.14
N ALA A 83 -14.51 -8.99 -18.12
CA ALA A 83 -14.89 -9.16 -19.52
C ALA A 83 -14.39 -10.50 -20.08
N ALA A 84 -13.15 -10.86 -19.77
CA ALA A 84 -12.52 -12.10 -20.23
C ALA A 84 -13.16 -13.36 -19.64
N SER A 85 -13.32 -13.37 -18.32
CA SER A 85 -13.56 -14.58 -17.53
C SER A 85 -14.86 -14.57 -16.71
N GLY A 86 -15.55 -13.44 -16.57
CA GLY A 86 -16.79 -13.32 -15.81
C GLY A 86 -16.59 -12.98 -14.31
N ILE A 87 -17.54 -13.39 -13.47
CA ILE A 87 -17.60 -12.94 -12.08
C ILE A 87 -16.52 -13.53 -11.17
N GLY A 88 -15.86 -14.62 -11.60
CA GLY A 88 -14.85 -15.33 -10.80
C GLY A 88 -13.76 -14.42 -10.22
N ILE A 89 -13.37 -13.38 -10.97
CA ILE A 89 -12.32 -12.46 -10.52
C ILE A 89 -12.73 -11.60 -9.32
N ALA A 90 -14.04 -11.43 -9.07
CA ALA A 90 -14.53 -10.73 -7.89
C ALA A 90 -14.15 -11.44 -6.58
N ALA A 91 -13.75 -12.72 -6.64
CA ALA A 91 -13.19 -13.44 -5.51
C ALA A 91 -12.01 -12.69 -4.85
N PHE A 92 -11.17 -12.00 -5.63
CA PHE A 92 -10.06 -11.19 -5.10
C PHE A 92 -10.54 -10.07 -4.17
N GLU A 93 -11.63 -9.42 -4.54
CA GLU A 93 -12.22 -8.31 -3.79
C GLU A 93 -13.00 -8.79 -2.58
N LEU A 94 -13.75 -9.88 -2.73
CA LEU A 94 -14.52 -10.49 -1.65
C LEU A 94 -13.61 -11.14 -0.60
N ASN A 95 -12.46 -11.72 -1.01
CA ASN A 95 -11.49 -12.28 -0.06
C ASN A 95 -10.87 -11.20 0.83
N ALA A 96 -10.66 -9.99 0.28
CA ALA A 96 -10.12 -8.85 1.03
C ALA A 96 -10.97 -8.48 2.25
N VAL A 97 -12.29 -8.74 2.23
CA VAL A 97 -13.19 -8.47 3.37
C VAL A 97 -12.72 -9.20 4.64
N TRP A 98 -12.37 -10.48 4.52
CA TRP A 98 -11.88 -11.29 5.63
C TRP A 98 -10.54 -10.75 6.17
N ILE A 99 -9.65 -10.38 5.25
CA ILE A 99 -8.29 -9.96 5.59
C ILE A 99 -8.26 -8.54 6.15
N LEU A 100 -9.16 -7.66 5.75
CA LEU A 100 -9.32 -6.34 6.37
C LEU A 100 -9.72 -6.44 7.84
N LEU A 101 -10.58 -7.40 8.19
CA LEU A 101 -10.88 -7.69 9.60
C LEU A 101 -9.65 -8.26 10.31
N LEU A 102 -8.90 -9.14 9.66
CA LEU A 102 -7.64 -9.65 10.21
C LEU A 102 -6.63 -8.51 10.48
N LEU A 103 -6.51 -7.55 9.57
CA LEU A 103 -5.68 -6.35 9.73
C LEU A 103 -6.07 -5.59 11.01
N GLY A 104 -7.34 -5.22 11.16
CA GLY A 104 -7.81 -4.40 12.28
C GLY A 104 -7.77 -5.10 13.65
N TRP A 105 -7.97 -6.41 13.70
CA TRP A 105 -8.07 -7.16 14.97
C TRP A 105 -6.79 -7.88 15.39
N VAL A 106 -5.90 -8.19 14.46
CA VAL A 106 -4.68 -8.96 14.75
C VAL A 106 -3.43 -8.13 14.51
N PHE A 107 -3.23 -7.64 13.29
CA PHE A 107 -1.95 -7.04 12.90
C PHE A 107 -1.74 -5.63 13.44
N VAL A 108 -2.72 -4.73 13.26
CA VAL A 108 -2.58 -3.33 13.71
C VAL A 108 -2.39 -3.21 15.22
N PRO A 109 -3.09 -3.98 16.09
CA PRO A 109 -2.80 -3.97 17.53
C PRO A 109 -1.33 -4.24 17.86
N VAL A 110 -0.68 -5.19 17.17
CA VAL A 110 0.74 -5.51 17.37
C VAL A 110 1.62 -4.36 16.89
N TYR A 111 1.32 -3.80 15.71
CA TYR A 111 2.09 -2.67 15.17
C TYR A 111 2.00 -1.40 16.02
N ILE A 112 0.83 -1.12 16.60
CA ILE A 112 0.63 -0.02 17.55
C ILE A 112 1.43 -0.28 18.83
N ALA A 113 1.38 -1.51 19.38
CA ALA A 113 2.14 -1.87 20.57
C ALA A 113 3.66 -1.71 20.39
N CYS A 114 4.18 -2.03 19.19
CA CYS A 114 5.58 -1.84 18.84
C CYS A 114 6.00 -0.37 18.61
N GLY A 115 5.04 0.54 18.47
CA GLY A 115 5.30 1.95 18.14
C GLY A 115 6.09 2.14 16.83
N ILE A 116 5.82 1.31 15.82
CA ILE A 116 6.56 1.32 14.54
C ILE A 116 5.99 2.32 13.53
N TYR A 117 6.85 2.76 12.61
CA TYR A 117 6.48 3.59 11.46
C TYR A 117 6.60 2.84 10.13
N THR A 118 7.53 1.90 10.03
CA THR A 118 7.69 1.03 8.86
C THR A 118 7.59 -0.44 9.24
N LEU A 119 7.07 -1.26 8.32
CA LEU A 119 7.02 -2.69 8.54
C LEU A 119 8.41 -3.36 8.59
N PRO A 120 9.41 -2.93 7.82
CA PRO A 120 10.79 -3.39 8.04
C PRO A 120 11.32 -3.04 9.43
N GLU A 121 10.92 -1.89 10.01
CA GLU A 121 11.25 -1.54 11.40
C GLU A 121 10.60 -2.50 12.41
N TYR A 122 9.37 -2.96 12.17
CA TYR A 122 8.74 -4.00 12.98
C TYR A 122 9.56 -5.29 13.01
N ILE A 123 9.97 -5.78 11.85
CA ILE A 123 10.78 -7.01 11.75
C ILE A 123 12.15 -6.81 12.41
N HIS A 124 12.73 -5.63 12.30
CA HIS A 124 13.96 -5.28 13.00
C HIS A 124 13.78 -5.30 14.52
N LYS A 125 12.70 -4.70 15.06
CA LYS A 125 12.41 -4.78 16.51
C LYS A 125 12.15 -6.21 16.96
N ARG A 126 11.48 -7.01 16.14
CA ARG A 126 11.12 -8.40 16.45
C ARG A 126 12.32 -9.36 16.45
N PHE A 127 13.32 -9.15 15.58
CA PHE A 127 14.44 -10.09 15.42
C PHE A 127 15.83 -9.48 15.65
N GLY A 128 15.96 -8.17 15.84
CA GLY A 128 17.23 -7.45 16.04
C GLY A 128 18.12 -7.31 14.79
N GLY A 129 17.91 -8.13 13.76
CA GLY A 129 18.74 -8.17 12.55
C GLY A 129 18.62 -6.92 11.68
N GLN A 130 19.76 -6.34 11.31
CA GLN A 130 19.81 -5.23 10.34
C GLN A 130 19.74 -5.73 8.87
N ARG A 131 20.11 -7.00 8.64
CA ARG A 131 20.12 -7.61 7.30
C ARG A 131 18.70 -7.82 6.79
N ILE A 132 17.82 -8.38 7.61
CA ILE A 132 16.43 -8.64 7.25
C ILE A 132 15.65 -7.34 6.96
N ARG A 133 15.93 -6.26 7.70
CA ARG A 133 15.32 -4.94 7.46
C ARG A 133 15.63 -4.42 6.06
N VAL A 134 16.91 -4.33 5.70
CA VAL A 134 17.31 -3.83 4.37
C VAL A 134 16.80 -4.73 3.28
N TYR A 135 16.85 -6.05 3.48
CA TYR A 135 16.32 -7.00 2.52
C TYR A 135 14.83 -6.78 2.23
N LEU A 136 13.99 -6.68 3.27
CA LEU A 136 12.55 -6.44 3.12
C LEU A 136 12.26 -5.09 2.48
N SER A 137 13.02 -4.05 2.82
CA SER A 137 12.89 -2.74 2.17
C SER A 137 13.22 -2.81 0.68
N VAL A 138 14.33 -3.46 0.29
CA VAL A 138 14.71 -3.62 -1.13
C VAL A 138 13.67 -4.45 -1.89
N LEU A 139 13.23 -5.58 -1.33
CA LEU A 139 12.23 -6.43 -1.97
C LEU A 139 10.88 -5.72 -2.11
N GLY A 140 10.44 -4.97 -1.09
CA GLY A 140 9.22 -4.17 -1.15
C GLY A 140 9.29 -3.04 -2.18
N LEU A 141 10.45 -2.41 -2.34
CA LEU A 141 10.70 -1.40 -3.39
C LEU A 141 10.63 -2.02 -4.79
N ILE A 142 11.24 -3.20 -4.98
CA ILE A 142 11.16 -3.97 -6.24
C ILE A 142 9.71 -4.32 -6.57
N LEU A 143 8.95 -4.81 -5.58
CA LEU A 143 7.52 -5.10 -5.75
C LEU A 143 6.74 -3.84 -6.16
N ASN A 144 6.95 -2.71 -5.48
CA ASN A 144 6.28 -1.45 -5.82
C ASN A 144 6.53 -1.03 -7.27
N VAL A 145 7.76 -1.18 -7.78
CA VAL A 145 8.11 -0.85 -9.18
C VAL A 145 7.30 -1.71 -10.14
N PHE A 146 7.38 -3.04 -10.00
CA PHE A 146 6.87 -3.97 -11.00
C PHE A 146 5.36 -4.24 -10.90
N THR A 147 4.78 -4.17 -9.70
CA THR A 147 3.35 -4.48 -9.50
C THR A 147 2.46 -3.25 -9.42
N LYS A 148 2.94 -2.13 -8.86
CA LYS A 148 2.12 -0.92 -8.68
C LYS A 148 2.45 0.16 -9.70
N VAL A 149 3.69 0.68 -9.69
CA VAL A 149 4.05 1.85 -10.51
C VAL A 149 3.94 1.54 -12.00
N ALA A 150 4.55 0.45 -12.48
CA ALA A 150 4.49 0.08 -13.89
C ALA A 150 3.04 -0.19 -14.35
N ALA A 151 2.26 -0.88 -13.52
CA ALA A 151 0.87 -1.23 -13.84
C ALA A 151 -0.06 0.00 -13.87
N ASP A 152 0.06 0.91 -12.89
CA ASP A 152 -0.73 2.16 -12.88
C ASP A 152 -0.33 3.08 -14.03
N LEU A 153 0.98 3.23 -14.31
CA LEU A 153 1.44 4.02 -15.46
C LEU A 153 0.91 3.46 -16.78
N TYR A 154 0.98 2.12 -16.97
CA TYR A 154 0.41 1.46 -18.14
C TYR A 154 -1.10 1.68 -18.23
N ALA A 155 -1.85 1.41 -17.15
CA ALA A 155 -3.30 1.56 -17.12
C ALA A 155 -3.72 3.00 -17.45
N GLY A 156 -3.10 4.00 -16.84
CA GLY A 156 -3.37 5.40 -17.12
C GLY A 156 -3.06 5.83 -18.54
N ALA A 157 -1.87 5.47 -19.02
CA ALA A 157 -1.44 5.81 -20.37
C ALA A 157 -2.33 5.14 -21.41
N PHE A 158 -2.67 3.86 -21.22
CA PHE A 158 -3.60 3.11 -22.06
C PHE A 158 -4.98 3.78 -22.11
N PHE A 159 -5.47 4.26 -20.97
CA PHE A 159 -6.74 4.98 -20.89
C PHE A 159 -6.73 6.29 -21.68
N ILE A 160 -5.71 7.13 -21.45
CA ILE A 160 -5.56 8.42 -22.15
C ILE A 160 -5.44 8.19 -23.65
N ARG A 161 -4.66 7.18 -24.04
CA ARG A 161 -4.48 6.76 -25.43
C ARG A 161 -5.83 6.42 -26.08
N LEU A 162 -6.66 5.61 -25.41
CA LEU A 162 -7.99 5.26 -25.93
C LEU A 162 -8.95 6.46 -25.96
N ALA A 163 -8.91 7.33 -24.94
CA ALA A 163 -9.78 8.49 -24.85
C ALA A 163 -9.48 9.55 -25.93
N LEU A 164 -8.21 9.69 -26.32
CA LEU A 164 -7.75 10.62 -27.36
C LEU A 164 -7.62 9.98 -28.75
N ASP A 165 -8.02 8.71 -28.90
CA ASP A 165 -7.91 7.92 -30.14
C ASP A 165 -6.48 7.93 -30.75
N LEU A 166 -5.50 7.80 -29.87
CA LEU A 166 -4.08 7.77 -30.20
C LEU A 166 -3.67 6.35 -30.62
N ASN A 167 -3.40 6.14 -31.90
CA ASN A 167 -3.18 4.80 -32.46
C ASN A 167 -1.70 4.40 -32.61
N GLU A 168 -0.75 5.34 -32.45
CA GLU A 168 0.67 5.04 -32.67
C GLU A 168 1.39 4.57 -31.40
N PRO A 169 2.29 3.57 -31.44
CA PRO A 169 2.97 3.03 -30.25
C PRO A 169 3.74 4.07 -29.44
N TRP A 170 4.45 5.00 -30.09
CA TRP A 170 5.23 6.05 -29.41
C TRP A 170 4.38 7.02 -28.59
N GLN A 171 3.08 7.15 -28.91
CA GLN A 171 2.15 8.01 -28.18
C GLN A 171 1.92 7.51 -26.75
N MET A 172 2.10 6.21 -26.49
CA MET A 172 2.02 5.64 -25.15
C MET A 172 3.01 6.35 -24.20
N TYR A 173 4.27 6.49 -24.61
CA TYR A 173 5.30 7.15 -23.80
C TYR A 173 5.02 8.64 -23.56
N ILE A 174 4.43 9.34 -24.53
CA ILE A 174 4.02 10.74 -24.34
C ILE A 174 2.92 10.84 -23.28
N THR A 175 1.91 9.97 -23.34
CA THR A 175 0.85 9.96 -22.32
C THR A 175 1.40 9.62 -20.94
N VAL A 176 2.38 8.72 -20.83
CA VAL A 176 3.11 8.43 -19.59
C VAL A 176 3.84 9.68 -19.07
N ILE A 177 4.56 10.41 -19.93
CA ILE A 177 5.29 11.62 -19.53
C ILE A 177 4.31 12.69 -19.03
N VAL A 178 3.22 12.95 -19.76
CA VAL A 178 2.19 13.92 -19.35
C VAL A 178 1.61 13.55 -17.98
N LEU A 179 1.30 12.27 -17.80
CA LEU A 179 0.77 11.73 -16.56
C LEU A 179 1.77 11.85 -15.40
N LEU A 180 3.06 11.61 -15.64
CA LEU A 180 4.12 11.80 -14.65
C LEU A 180 4.32 13.27 -14.28
N VAL A 181 4.24 14.19 -15.24
CA VAL A 181 4.32 15.64 -14.98
C VAL A 181 3.16 16.07 -14.07
N ILE A 182 1.93 15.63 -14.37
CA ILE A 182 0.76 15.90 -13.53
C ILE A 182 0.98 15.31 -12.13
N ALA A 183 1.39 14.04 -12.03
CA ALA A 183 1.64 13.38 -10.75
C ALA A 183 2.72 14.11 -9.92
N ALA A 184 3.78 14.58 -10.57
CA ALA A 184 4.86 15.31 -9.92
C ALA A 184 4.37 16.66 -9.34
N LEU A 185 3.56 17.43 -10.10
CA LEU A 185 3.00 18.69 -9.62
C LEU A 185 2.12 18.49 -8.37
N PHE A 186 1.33 17.41 -8.33
CA PHE A 186 0.54 17.04 -7.15
C PHE A 186 1.41 16.55 -5.98
N THR A 187 2.45 15.76 -6.25
CA THR A 187 3.33 15.22 -5.21
C THR A 187 4.16 16.32 -4.54
N ILE A 188 4.60 17.33 -5.30
CA ILE A 188 5.39 18.45 -4.76
C ILE A 188 4.56 19.33 -3.81
N SER A 189 3.24 19.40 -4.02
CA SER A 189 2.34 20.30 -3.29
C SER A 189 1.66 19.68 -2.05
N GLY A 190 1.74 18.35 -1.84
CA GLY A 190 0.97 17.66 -0.79
C GLY A 190 1.78 16.75 0.14
N GLY A 191 1.57 16.88 1.46
CA GLY A 191 1.98 15.88 2.46
C GLY A 191 0.98 14.75 2.64
N LEU A 192 1.27 13.72 3.46
CA LEU A 192 0.37 12.55 3.64
C LEU A 192 -1.06 12.95 4.03
N THR A 193 -1.22 14.00 4.83
CA THR A 193 -2.54 14.57 5.18
C THR A 193 -3.33 15.01 3.94
N ALA A 194 -2.70 15.75 3.03
CA ALA A 194 -3.35 16.21 1.81
C ALA A 194 -3.73 15.02 0.92
N VAL A 195 -2.88 13.99 0.86
CA VAL A 195 -3.18 12.75 0.14
C VAL A 195 -4.42 12.06 0.72
N ILE A 196 -4.52 11.87 2.04
CA ILE A 196 -5.69 11.20 2.64
C ILE A 196 -7.00 11.97 2.39
N TRP A 197 -6.97 13.31 2.42
CA TRP A 197 -8.14 14.14 2.14
C TRP A 197 -8.56 14.13 0.68
N THR A 198 -7.60 14.22 -0.23
CA THR A 198 -7.87 14.12 -1.68
C THR A 198 -8.39 12.74 -2.04
N ASP A 199 -7.87 11.69 -1.41
CA ASP A 199 -8.36 10.31 -1.57
C ASP A 199 -9.78 10.13 -1.08
N PHE A 200 -10.14 10.74 0.06
CA PHE A 200 -11.52 10.70 0.55
C PHE A 200 -12.49 11.35 -0.45
N ALA A 201 -12.17 12.56 -0.92
CA ALA A 201 -12.97 13.25 -1.93
C ALA A 201 -13.08 12.42 -3.22
N GLN A 202 -11.96 11.90 -3.71
CA GLN A 202 -11.90 11.05 -4.88
C GLN A 202 -12.73 9.77 -4.72
N THR A 203 -12.68 9.11 -3.56
CA THR A 203 -13.45 7.89 -3.28
C THR A 203 -14.94 8.13 -3.47
N ILE A 204 -15.46 9.24 -2.97
CA ILE A 204 -16.88 9.60 -3.09
C ILE A 204 -17.23 9.78 -4.58
N ILE A 205 -16.47 10.60 -5.30
CA ILE A 205 -16.77 10.92 -6.70
C ILE A 205 -16.63 9.66 -7.57
N MET A 206 -15.65 8.81 -7.28
CA MET A 206 -15.43 7.52 -7.94
C MET A 206 -16.56 6.54 -7.74
N ILE A 207 -17.04 6.37 -6.51
CA ILE A 207 -18.18 5.51 -6.24
C ILE A 207 -19.41 6.02 -6.97
N ILE A 208 -19.69 7.33 -6.93
CA ILE A 208 -20.84 7.92 -7.63
C ILE A 208 -20.72 7.71 -9.14
N GLY A 209 -19.58 8.06 -9.75
CA GLY A 209 -19.36 7.92 -11.19
C GLY A 209 -19.48 6.48 -11.67
N ALA A 210 -18.88 5.54 -10.94
CA ALA A 210 -18.95 4.12 -11.27
C ALA A 210 -20.35 3.52 -11.05
N LEU A 211 -21.11 3.97 -10.05
CA LEU A 211 -22.52 3.60 -9.86
C LEU A 211 -23.41 4.11 -11.00
N VAL A 212 -23.20 5.35 -11.44
CA VAL A 212 -23.93 5.90 -12.60
C VAL A 212 -23.64 5.08 -13.85
N LEU A 213 -22.38 4.77 -14.13
CA LEU A 213 -21.99 3.94 -15.26
C LEU A 213 -22.63 2.54 -15.16
N MET A 214 -22.57 1.92 -13.98
CA MET A 214 -23.19 0.62 -13.73
C MET A 214 -24.69 0.66 -14.06
N VAL A 215 -25.44 1.62 -13.51
CA VAL A 215 -26.89 1.73 -13.77
C VAL A 215 -27.16 1.89 -15.26
N GLN A 216 -26.41 2.74 -15.97
CA GLN A 216 -26.55 2.92 -17.42
C GLN A 216 -26.24 1.62 -18.19
N ALA A 217 -25.20 0.89 -17.79
CA ALA A 217 -24.80 -0.36 -18.42
C ALA A 217 -25.88 -1.44 -18.26
N PHE A 218 -26.43 -1.58 -17.04
CA PHE A 218 -27.51 -2.51 -16.76
C PHE A 218 -28.79 -2.16 -17.52
N VAL A 219 -29.16 -0.88 -17.59
CA VAL A 219 -30.32 -0.42 -18.36
C VAL A 219 -30.13 -0.71 -19.84
N CYS A 220 -28.93 -0.47 -20.39
CA CYS A 220 -28.65 -0.72 -21.81
C CYS A 220 -28.85 -2.18 -22.21
N VAL A 221 -28.34 -3.12 -21.41
CA VAL A 221 -28.48 -4.57 -21.65
C VAL A 221 -29.90 -5.07 -21.32
N GLY A 222 -30.66 -4.31 -20.52
CA GLY A 222 -32.04 -4.64 -20.14
C GLY A 222 -32.14 -5.49 -18.87
N GLY A 223 -31.16 -5.40 -17.97
CA GLY A 223 -31.16 -6.05 -16.66
C GLY A 223 -30.24 -7.27 -16.54
N TYR A 224 -30.18 -7.82 -15.31
CA TYR A 224 -29.25 -8.89 -14.94
C TYR A 224 -29.45 -10.19 -15.74
N GLU A 225 -30.71 -10.61 -15.95
CA GLU A 225 -31.04 -11.82 -16.72
C GLU A 225 -30.48 -11.78 -18.15
N ASN A 226 -30.54 -10.60 -18.77
CA ASN A 226 -30.00 -10.40 -20.11
C ASN A 226 -28.48 -10.40 -20.13
N ILE A 227 -27.82 -9.94 -19.06
CA ILE A 227 -26.35 -10.05 -18.93
C ILE A 227 -25.97 -11.52 -18.96
N ILE A 228 -26.62 -12.35 -18.15
CA ILE A 228 -26.35 -13.79 -18.13
C ILE A 228 -26.56 -14.39 -19.51
N ARG A 229 -27.68 -14.08 -20.16
CA ARG A 229 -28.04 -14.66 -21.46
C ARG A 229 -27.13 -14.21 -22.61
N TYR A 230 -26.76 -12.94 -22.66
CA TYR A 230 -26.00 -12.38 -23.78
C TYR A 230 -24.49 -12.50 -23.59
N TYR A 231 -23.99 -12.57 -22.35
CA TYR A 231 -22.56 -12.73 -22.11
C TYR A 231 -22.02 -14.00 -22.80
N PHE A 232 -22.68 -15.15 -22.66
CA PHE A 232 -22.27 -16.40 -23.31
C PHE A 232 -22.43 -16.39 -24.84
N LYS A 233 -23.10 -15.38 -25.41
CA LYS A 233 -23.24 -15.18 -26.86
C LYS A 233 -22.30 -14.10 -27.41
N ALA A 234 -21.54 -13.43 -26.54
CA ALA A 234 -20.67 -12.32 -26.89
C ALA A 234 -19.34 -12.82 -27.45
N GLU A 235 -19.42 -13.39 -28.66
CA GLU A 235 -18.30 -13.84 -29.47
C GLU A 235 -18.03 -12.85 -30.62
N PRO A 236 -16.77 -12.68 -31.05
CA PRO A 236 -16.44 -11.82 -32.17
C PRO A 236 -16.95 -12.43 -33.50
N ASN A 237 -17.26 -11.57 -34.48
CA ASN A 237 -17.82 -11.99 -35.77
C ASN A 237 -16.90 -12.95 -36.54
N THR A 238 -15.58 -12.83 -36.35
CA THR A 238 -14.57 -13.73 -36.92
C THR A 238 -14.75 -15.16 -36.43
N THR A 239 -14.89 -15.36 -35.12
CA THR A 239 -15.15 -16.66 -34.49
C THR A 239 -16.46 -17.26 -34.99
N ILE A 240 -17.52 -16.45 -35.06
CA ILE A 240 -18.84 -16.89 -35.54
C ILE A 240 -18.76 -17.33 -37.01
N THR A 241 -18.05 -16.58 -37.84
CA THR A 241 -17.86 -16.88 -39.26
C THR A 241 -17.07 -18.16 -39.46
N ALA A 242 -15.98 -18.34 -38.72
CA ALA A 242 -15.17 -19.55 -38.75
C ALA A 242 -16.00 -20.80 -38.37
N ARG A 243 -16.81 -20.71 -37.31
CA ARG A 243 -17.68 -21.81 -36.86
C ARG A 243 -18.78 -22.12 -37.88
N LYS A 244 -19.45 -21.10 -38.42
CA LYS A 244 -20.54 -21.27 -39.40
C LYS A 244 -20.05 -21.90 -40.72
N LEU A 245 -18.83 -21.56 -41.13
CA LEU A 245 -18.21 -22.10 -42.35
C LEU A 245 -17.44 -23.41 -42.12
N HIS A 246 -17.51 -24.01 -40.91
CA HIS A 246 -16.74 -25.20 -40.52
C HIS A 246 -15.25 -25.10 -40.87
N LEU A 247 -14.69 -23.89 -40.78
CA LEU A 247 -13.26 -23.68 -41.03
C LEU A 247 -12.48 -24.26 -39.86
N ASN A 248 -11.45 -25.05 -40.15
CA ASN A 248 -10.52 -25.56 -39.15
C ASN A 248 -9.58 -24.43 -38.70
N TYR A 249 -10.13 -23.50 -37.92
CA TYR A 249 -9.49 -22.29 -37.46
C TYR A 249 -9.03 -22.51 -36.01
N THR A 250 -7.72 -22.60 -35.80
CA THR A 250 -7.09 -22.99 -34.51
C THR A 250 -7.40 -22.05 -33.35
N TYR A 251 -7.76 -20.80 -33.65
CA TYR A 251 -7.93 -19.72 -32.67
C TYR A 251 -9.41 -19.47 -32.28
N ALA A 252 -10.36 -20.22 -32.87
CA ALA A 252 -11.80 -19.99 -32.70
C ALA A 252 -12.30 -20.17 -31.25
N THR A 253 -11.50 -20.73 -30.35
CA THR A 253 -11.87 -20.98 -28.95
C THR A 253 -11.48 -19.87 -27.98
N CYS A 254 -10.53 -18.98 -28.31
CA CYS A 254 -10.12 -17.94 -27.36
C CYS A 254 -11.11 -16.78 -27.25
N GLY A 255 -11.82 -16.49 -28.34
CA GLY A 255 -12.87 -15.47 -28.37
C GLY A 255 -14.17 -15.90 -27.68
N THR A 256 -14.25 -17.15 -27.20
CA THR A 256 -15.46 -17.69 -26.56
C THR A 256 -15.43 -17.47 -25.05
N PRO A 257 -16.49 -16.93 -24.44
CA PRO A 257 -16.60 -16.82 -22.99
C PRO A 257 -16.58 -18.20 -22.31
N PRO A 258 -15.93 -18.36 -21.15
CA PRO A 258 -15.89 -19.64 -20.45
C PRO A 258 -17.26 -20.00 -19.88
N SER A 259 -17.65 -21.28 -19.92
CA SER A 259 -18.98 -21.75 -19.48
C SER A 259 -19.23 -21.56 -17.98
N ASN A 260 -18.17 -21.50 -17.18
CA ASN A 260 -18.20 -21.26 -15.74
C ASN A 260 -18.02 -19.77 -15.38
N ALA A 261 -18.25 -18.85 -16.32
CA ALA A 261 -18.11 -17.41 -16.10
C ALA A 261 -18.98 -16.84 -14.97
N MET A 262 -20.10 -17.49 -14.64
CA MET A 262 -21.03 -17.07 -13.59
C MET A 262 -20.78 -17.76 -12.23
N HIS A 263 -19.67 -18.48 -12.08
CA HIS A 263 -19.28 -19.10 -10.81
C HIS A 263 -18.06 -18.40 -10.22
N LEU A 264 -18.16 -18.01 -8.94
CA LEU A 264 -17.03 -17.54 -8.13
C LEU A 264 -16.04 -18.65 -7.85
N VAL A 265 -16.56 -19.85 -7.54
CA VAL A 265 -15.76 -21.02 -7.18
C VAL A 265 -15.78 -21.98 -8.38
N ARG A 266 -14.62 -22.16 -9.02
CA ARG A 266 -14.47 -23.04 -10.19
C ARG A 266 -13.77 -24.33 -9.81
N ASP A 267 -13.79 -25.27 -10.74
CA ASP A 267 -13.15 -26.57 -10.57
C ASP A 267 -11.66 -26.44 -10.19
N ALA A 268 -11.13 -27.43 -9.47
CA ALA A 268 -9.72 -27.46 -9.08
C ALA A 268 -8.76 -27.48 -10.28
N SER A 269 -9.20 -28.04 -11.41
CA SER A 269 -8.43 -28.09 -12.66
C SER A 269 -8.66 -26.88 -13.58
N ASP A 270 -9.42 -25.87 -13.16
CA ASP A 270 -9.63 -24.66 -13.96
C ASP A 270 -8.29 -23.94 -14.20
N SER A 271 -8.03 -23.55 -15.45
CA SER A 271 -6.77 -22.93 -15.84
C SER A 271 -6.61 -21.50 -15.33
N ASN A 272 -7.72 -20.80 -15.04
CA ASN A 272 -7.72 -19.37 -14.75
C ASN A 272 -7.92 -19.09 -13.25
N LEU A 273 -8.89 -19.74 -12.61
CA LEU A 273 -9.28 -19.45 -11.23
C LEU A 273 -9.67 -20.73 -10.47
N PRO A 274 -8.71 -21.62 -10.20
CA PRO A 274 -8.98 -22.88 -9.49
C PRO A 274 -9.32 -22.63 -8.01
N TRP A 275 -10.33 -23.32 -7.46
CA TRP A 275 -10.81 -23.06 -6.09
C TRP A 275 -9.74 -23.19 -4.99
N PRO A 276 -8.77 -24.14 -5.01
CA PRO A 276 -7.76 -24.21 -3.96
C PRO A 276 -6.87 -22.97 -4.00
N GLY A 277 -6.56 -22.49 -5.21
CA GLY A 277 -5.88 -21.22 -5.43
C GLY A 277 -6.68 -20.03 -4.90
N ILE A 278 -7.99 -19.99 -5.11
CA ILE A 278 -8.88 -18.92 -4.63
C ILE A 278 -8.98 -18.88 -3.09
N PHE A 279 -9.06 -20.01 -2.41
CA PHE A 279 -9.23 -19.98 -0.95
C PHE A 279 -7.91 -19.85 -0.20
N PHE A 280 -6.86 -20.52 -0.65
CA PHE A 280 -5.57 -20.54 0.07
C PHE A 280 -4.55 -19.58 -0.54
N GLY A 281 -4.33 -19.66 -1.86
CA GLY A 281 -3.32 -18.85 -2.55
C GLY A 281 -3.65 -17.36 -2.51
N LEU A 282 -4.89 -17.02 -2.83
CA LEU A 282 -5.38 -15.65 -2.77
C LEU A 282 -5.34 -15.09 -1.35
N THR A 283 -5.70 -15.87 -0.33
CA THR A 283 -5.63 -15.43 1.06
C THR A 283 -4.21 -15.11 1.50
N ILE A 284 -3.20 -15.83 1.01
CA ILE A 284 -1.79 -15.48 1.24
C ILE A 284 -1.46 -14.13 0.58
N SER A 285 -1.80 -13.96 -0.70
CA SER A 285 -1.55 -12.71 -1.43
C SER A 285 -2.30 -11.52 -0.81
N ALA A 286 -3.55 -11.71 -0.39
CA ALA A 286 -4.35 -10.71 0.28
C ALA A 286 -3.78 -10.39 1.67
N THR A 287 -3.33 -11.38 2.44
CA THR A 287 -2.69 -11.14 3.75
C THR A 287 -1.42 -10.32 3.58
N TRP A 288 -0.60 -10.61 2.58
CA TRP A 288 0.53 -9.75 2.23
C TRP A 288 0.07 -8.31 1.93
N TYR A 289 -0.87 -8.17 0.99
CA TYR A 289 -1.32 -6.85 0.52
C TYR A 289 -1.93 -6.00 1.63
N TRP A 290 -2.82 -6.56 2.46
CA TRP A 290 -3.54 -5.77 3.46
C TRP A 290 -2.79 -5.64 4.78
N CYS A 291 -2.05 -6.67 5.20
CA CYS A 291 -1.43 -6.73 6.52
C CYS A 291 0.06 -6.42 6.52
N THR A 292 0.73 -6.52 5.37
CA THR A 292 2.19 -6.34 5.25
C THR A 292 2.62 -5.22 4.29
N ASP A 293 1.71 -4.73 3.45
CA ASP A 293 2.04 -3.64 2.54
C ASP A 293 2.17 -2.31 3.30
N GLN A 294 3.28 -1.62 3.06
CA GLN A 294 3.61 -0.37 3.75
C GLN A 294 2.55 0.71 3.51
N VAL A 295 1.97 0.81 2.31
CA VAL A 295 0.96 1.85 2.00
C VAL A 295 -0.30 1.65 2.83
N ILE A 296 -0.77 0.40 2.92
CA ILE A 296 -2.01 0.06 3.63
C ILE A 296 -1.85 0.18 5.14
N VAL A 297 -0.74 -0.33 5.68
CA VAL A 297 -0.51 -0.27 7.13
C VAL A 297 -0.25 1.17 7.58
N GLN A 298 0.50 1.99 6.82
CA GLN A 298 0.71 3.40 7.16
C GLN A 298 -0.61 4.17 7.31
N ARG A 299 -1.58 3.93 6.42
CA ARG A 299 -2.91 4.57 6.48
C ARG A 299 -3.73 4.11 7.67
N SER A 300 -3.63 2.83 8.01
CA SER A 300 -4.26 2.27 9.20
C SER A 300 -3.69 2.90 10.48
N LEU A 301 -2.36 3.08 10.54
CA LEU A 301 -1.68 3.67 11.69
C LEU A 301 -1.88 5.19 11.84
N ALA A 302 -2.41 5.87 10.82
CA ALA A 302 -2.75 7.30 10.88
C ALA A 302 -4.06 7.58 11.66
N ALA A 303 -4.82 6.54 12.02
CA ALA A 303 -6.04 6.68 12.82
C ALA A 303 -5.75 7.23 14.23
N LYS A 304 -6.76 7.84 14.84
CA LYS A 304 -6.66 8.42 16.19
C LYS A 304 -6.42 7.38 17.30
N ASN A 305 -7.01 6.20 17.19
CA ASN A 305 -6.90 5.11 18.16
C ASN A 305 -7.30 3.77 17.53
N LEU A 306 -7.12 2.67 18.26
CA LEU A 306 -7.40 1.32 17.77
C LEU A 306 -8.85 1.12 17.31
N SER A 307 -9.83 1.64 18.04
CA SER A 307 -11.24 1.49 17.64
C SER A 307 -11.55 2.18 16.31
N TYR A 308 -10.91 3.33 16.04
CA TYR A 308 -11.04 4.03 14.76
C TYR A 308 -10.36 3.25 13.62
N VAL A 309 -9.25 2.56 13.88
CA VAL A 309 -8.67 1.62 12.90
C VAL A 309 -9.67 0.52 12.56
N LYS A 310 -10.26 -0.15 13.58
CA LYS A 310 -11.21 -1.25 13.37
C LYS A 310 -12.43 -0.80 12.57
N LEU A 311 -13.01 0.35 12.93
CA LEU A 311 -14.11 0.95 12.16
C LEU A 311 -13.70 1.29 10.72
N GLY A 312 -12.48 1.81 10.52
CA GLY A 312 -11.94 2.07 9.19
C GLY A 312 -11.81 0.80 8.35
N CYS A 313 -11.31 -0.30 8.94
CA CYS A 313 -11.19 -1.60 8.30
C CYS A 313 -12.57 -2.18 7.93
N VAL A 314 -13.55 -2.06 8.83
CA VAL A 314 -14.94 -2.47 8.57
C VAL A 314 -15.56 -1.67 7.44
N LEU A 315 -15.40 -0.34 7.43
CA LEU A 315 -15.88 0.51 6.36
C LEU A 315 -15.26 0.12 5.02
N ALA A 316 -13.94 -0.06 4.98
CA ALA A 316 -13.24 -0.52 3.78
C ALA A 316 -13.77 -1.88 3.32
N GLY A 317 -14.07 -2.80 4.25
CA GLY A 317 -14.70 -4.08 3.95
C GLY A 317 -16.07 -3.92 3.30
N TYR A 318 -16.94 -3.02 3.79
CA TYR A 318 -18.25 -2.79 3.16
C TYR A 318 -18.10 -2.26 1.73
N LEU A 319 -17.14 -1.35 1.51
CA LEU A 319 -16.84 -0.83 0.18
C LEU A 319 -16.32 -1.92 -0.77
N LYS A 320 -15.71 -2.99 -0.25
CA LYS A 320 -15.18 -4.11 -1.05
C LYS A 320 -16.21 -5.02 -1.69
N PHE A 321 -17.49 -4.88 -1.36
CA PHE A 321 -18.56 -5.52 -2.13
C PHE A 321 -18.87 -4.79 -3.44
N LEU A 322 -18.54 -3.49 -3.53
CA LEU A 322 -18.88 -2.66 -4.69
C LEU A 322 -18.19 -3.07 -6.00
N PRO A 323 -16.88 -3.43 -6.03
CA PRO A 323 -16.17 -3.77 -7.27
C PRO A 323 -16.84 -4.84 -8.15
N LEU A 324 -17.52 -5.83 -7.56
CA LEU A 324 -18.32 -6.80 -8.32
C LEU A 324 -19.36 -6.08 -9.20
N PHE A 325 -20.05 -5.11 -8.63
CA PHE A 325 -21.13 -4.38 -9.29
C PHE A 325 -20.63 -3.22 -10.16
N ILE A 326 -19.63 -2.46 -9.71
CA ILE A 326 -19.20 -1.24 -10.39
C ILE A 326 -18.02 -1.44 -11.35
N MET A 327 -17.39 -2.64 -11.38
CA MET A 327 -16.29 -2.97 -12.29
C MET A 327 -16.52 -4.28 -13.04
N VAL A 328 -16.75 -5.38 -12.33
CA VAL A 328 -16.81 -6.73 -12.96
C VAL A 328 -18.03 -6.86 -13.87
N PHE A 329 -19.24 -6.57 -13.39
CA PHE A 329 -20.43 -6.58 -14.25
C PHE A 329 -20.34 -5.58 -15.42
N PRO A 330 -19.92 -4.31 -15.22
CA PRO A 330 -19.64 -3.40 -16.34
C PRO A 330 -18.63 -3.95 -17.35
N GLY A 331 -17.58 -4.65 -16.92
CA GLY A 331 -16.64 -5.33 -17.82
C GLY A 331 -17.32 -6.42 -18.65
N MET A 332 -18.17 -7.24 -18.04
CA MET A 332 -18.96 -8.25 -18.74
C MET A 332 -19.93 -7.62 -19.76
N ILE A 333 -20.57 -6.52 -19.38
CA ILE A 333 -21.46 -5.76 -20.26
C ILE A 333 -20.67 -5.15 -21.43
N ALA A 334 -19.47 -4.62 -21.17
CA ALA A 334 -18.62 -4.09 -22.23
C ALA A 334 -18.33 -5.16 -23.28
N ARG A 335 -18.05 -6.41 -22.88
CA ARG A 335 -17.90 -7.53 -23.83
C ARG A 335 -19.17 -7.79 -24.65
N ILE A 336 -20.36 -7.72 -24.04
CA ILE A 336 -21.64 -7.88 -24.75
C ILE A 336 -21.79 -6.80 -25.83
N LEU A 337 -21.44 -5.55 -25.52
CA LEU A 337 -21.62 -4.42 -26.41
C LEU A 337 -20.53 -4.32 -27.49
N PHE A 338 -19.31 -4.74 -27.18
CA PHE A 338 -18.12 -4.51 -28.01
C PHE A 338 -17.28 -5.79 -28.20
N ALA A 339 -17.94 -6.93 -28.44
CA ALA A 339 -17.28 -8.24 -28.57
C ALA A 339 -16.15 -8.25 -29.61
N ASP A 340 -16.35 -7.60 -30.76
CA ASP A 340 -15.35 -7.53 -31.84
C ASP A 340 -14.07 -6.78 -31.42
N GLU A 341 -14.17 -5.83 -30.49
CA GLU A 341 -13.03 -5.03 -30.02
C GLU A 341 -12.35 -5.66 -28.79
N ILE A 342 -13.12 -6.26 -27.89
CA ILE A 342 -12.64 -6.73 -26.57
C ILE A 342 -12.20 -8.20 -26.61
N ALA A 343 -12.98 -9.06 -27.29
CA ALA A 343 -12.84 -10.51 -27.24
C ALA A 343 -12.06 -11.09 -28.42
N CYS A 344 -11.37 -10.25 -29.19
CA CYS A 344 -10.65 -10.61 -30.41
C CYS A 344 -9.98 -12.01 -30.36
N ASP A 345 -10.15 -12.77 -31.44
CA ASP A 345 -9.74 -14.19 -31.51
C ASP A 345 -8.45 -14.42 -32.31
N ASN A 346 -7.93 -13.39 -32.98
CA ASN A 346 -6.74 -13.46 -33.82
C ASN A 346 -5.71 -12.40 -33.38
N PRO A 347 -4.43 -12.74 -33.16
CA PRO A 347 -3.38 -11.79 -32.77
C PRO A 347 -3.24 -10.59 -33.72
N VAL A 348 -3.43 -10.80 -35.03
CA VAL A 348 -3.36 -9.71 -36.02
C VAL A 348 -4.51 -8.73 -35.83
N SER A 349 -5.73 -9.26 -35.61
CA SER A 349 -6.91 -8.44 -35.36
C SER A 349 -6.80 -7.71 -34.01
N CYS A 350 -6.35 -8.41 -32.97
CA CYS A 350 -6.13 -7.82 -31.64
C CYS A 350 -5.12 -6.66 -31.73
N LYS A 351 -3.99 -6.87 -32.42
CA LYS A 351 -2.97 -5.84 -32.59
C LYS A 351 -3.49 -4.61 -33.33
N ALA A 352 -4.34 -4.79 -34.34
CA ALA A 352 -4.97 -3.69 -35.05
C ALA A 352 -5.96 -2.89 -34.19
N VAL A 353 -6.66 -3.56 -33.26
CA VAL A 353 -7.67 -2.92 -32.41
C VAL A 353 -7.05 -2.24 -31.19
N CYS A 354 -6.17 -2.92 -30.46
CA CYS A 354 -5.69 -2.45 -29.16
C CYS A 354 -4.16 -2.41 -29.01
N GLY A 355 -3.40 -2.75 -30.06
CA GLY A 355 -1.93 -2.78 -30.02
C GLY A 355 -1.31 -4.03 -29.40
N SER A 356 -2.09 -4.85 -28.69
CA SER A 356 -1.62 -6.11 -28.09
C SER A 356 -2.02 -7.33 -28.91
N SER A 357 -1.10 -8.31 -29.01
CA SER A 357 -1.35 -9.60 -29.68
C SER A 357 -1.92 -10.67 -28.74
N THR A 358 -1.89 -10.45 -27.43
CA THR A 358 -2.30 -11.45 -26.42
C THR A 358 -3.73 -11.23 -25.91
N GLY A 359 -4.28 -10.02 -26.06
CA GLY A 359 -5.70 -9.74 -25.77
C GLY A 359 -6.01 -8.25 -25.64
N CYS A 360 -7.27 -7.88 -25.84
CA CYS A 360 -7.76 -6.50 -25.78
C CYS A 360 -8.71 -6.23 -24.60
N THR A 361 -8.77 -7.13 -23.63
CA THR A 361 -9.78 -7.09 -22.57
C THR A 361 -9.60 -5.89 -21.63
N ASN A 362 -8.37 -5.38 -21.47
CA ASN A 362 -8.07 -4.13 -20.77
C ASN A 362 -8.85 -2.91 -21.34
N ALA A 363 -9.30 -2.95 -22.59
CA ALA A 363 -10.13 -1.90 -23.20
C ALA A 363 -11.59 -1.88 -22.71
N ALA A 364 -12.06 -2.92 -22.01
CA ALA A 364 -13.47 -3.11 -21.69
C ALA A 364 -14.10 -1.92 -20.95
N TYR A 365 -13.56 -1.57 -19.79
CA TYR A 365 -14.12 -0.48 -18.98
C TYR A 365 -13.93 0.89 -19.62
N PRO A 366 -12.74 1.24 -20.15
CA PRO A 366 -12.57 2.49 -20.87
C PRO A 366 -13.54 2.68 -22.02
N LEU A 367 -13.74 1.64 -22.85
CA LEU A 367 -14.63 1.70 -24.00
C LEU A 367 -16.09 1.93 -23.58
N LEU A 368 -16.51 1.30 -22.49
CA LEU A 368 -17.82 1.51 -21.90
C LEU A 368 -18.01 2.96 -21.45
N VAL A 369 -17.03 3.54 -20.74
CA VAL A 369 -17.07 4.96 -20.32
C VAL A 369 -17.17 5.90 -21.54
N LEU A 370 -16.36 5.65 -22.57
CA LEU A 370 -16.26 6.53 -23.73
C LEU A 370 -17.51 6.50 -24.63
N ARG A 371 -18.18 5.34 -24.74
CA ARG A 371 -19.29 5.15 -25.70
C ARG A 371 -20.68 5.11 -25.06
N LEU A 372 -20.79 4.81 -23.76
CA LEU A 372 -22.07 4.71 -23.07
C LEU A 372 -22.44 5.97 -22.29
N MET A 373 -21.46 6.66 -21.67
CA MET A 373 -21.78 7.79 -20.81
C MET A 373 -22.16 9.04 -21.62
N PRO A 374 -23.15 9.82 -21.17
CA PRO A 374 -23.49 11.07 -21.82
C PRO A 374 -22.36 12.10 -21.68
N ARG A 375 -22.36 13.09 -22.59
CA ARG A 375 -21.43 14.23 -22.58
C ARG A 375 -21.43 14.90 -21.21
N GLY A 376 -20.26 15.25 -20.69
CA GLY A 376 -20.05 15.79 -19.35
C GLY A 376 -19.86 14.70 -18.28
N ALA A 377 -20.75 13.70 -18.20
CA ALA A 377 -20.57 12.58 -17.28
C ALA A 377 -19.38 11.70 -17.67
N ARG A 378 -19.17 11.54 -18.99
CA ARG A 378 -17.95 10.94 -19.54
C ARG A 378 -16.71 11.69 -19.05
N GLY A 379 -16.64 13.01 -19.23
CA GLY A 379 -15.55 13.85 -18.71
C GLY A 379 -15.31 13.72 -17.21
N MET A 380 -16.39 13.66 -16.41
CA MET A 380 -16.28 13.41 -14.97
C MET A 380 -15.59 12.07 -14.68
N MET A 381 -16.00 11.00 -15.35
CA MET A 381 -15.41 9.68 -15.14
C MET A 381 -13.93 9.64 -15.59
N LEU A 382 -13.61 10.29 -16.72
CA LEU A 382 -12.23 10.48 -17.17
C LEU A 382 -11.39 11.18 -16.09
N ALA A 383 -11.90 12.27 -15.53
CA ALA A 383 -11.23 13.04 -14.49
C ALA A 383 -10.97 12.20 -13.23
N VAL A 384 -11.96 11.42 -12.81
CA VAL A 384 -11.86 10.56 -11.64
C VAL A 384 -10.85 9.44 -11.82
N MET A 385 -10.84 8.77 -12.98
CA MET A 385 -9.86 7.73 -13.26
C MET A 385 -8.44 8.29 -13.28
N LEU A 386 -8.22 9.44 -13.92
CA LEU A 386 -6.93 10.13 -13.90
C LEU A 386 -6.53 10.56 -12.48
N SER A 387 -7.45 11.09 -11.69
CA SER A 387 -7.21 11.43 -10.29
C SER A 387 -6.83 10.20 -9.46
N SER A 388 -7.53 9.08 -9.64
CA SER A 388 -7.28 7.85 -8.90
C SER A 388 -5.89 7.30 -9.15
N LEU A 389 -5.42 7.48 -10.36
CA LEU A 389 -4.06 7.18 -10.73
C LEU A 389 -3.06 8.11 -10.03
N MET A 390 -3.31 9.43 -10.05
CA MET A 390 -2.43 10.40 -9.38
C MET A 390 -2.31 10.12 -7.89
N SER A 391 -3.43 9.84 -7.23
CA SER A 391 -3.51 9.46 -5.81
C SER A 391 -2.72 8.18 -5.52
N SER A 392 -2.90 7.14 -6.34
CA SER A 392 -2.21 5.85 -6.19
C SER A 392 -0.70 6.00 -6.37
N LEU A 393 -0.26 6.67 -7.45
CA LEU A 393 1.16 6.95 -7.70
C LEU A 393 1.78 7.78 -6.58
N THR A 394 1.13 8.88 -6.16
CA THR A 394 1.63 9.74 -5.08
C THR A 394 1.81 8.94 -3.79
N SER A 395 0.88 8.04 -3.47
CA SER A 395 0.96 7.18 -2.30
C SER A 395 2.14 6.20 -2.38
N VAL A 396 2.34 5.56 -3.52
CA VAL A 396 3.46 4.63 -3.74
C VAL A 396 4.79 5.37 -3.72
N PHE A 397 4.86 6.57 -4.30
CA PHE A 397 6.07 7.40 -4.31
C PHE A 397 6.46 7.84 -2.90
N ASN A 398 5.50 8.32 -2.11
CA ASN A 398 5.75 8.71 -0.72
C ASN A 398 6.18 7.52 0.14
N SER A 399 5.49 6.37 0.00
CA SER A 399 5.83 5.16 0.75
C SER A 399 7.21 4.63 0.38
N SER A 400 7.54 4.60 -0.92
CA SER A 400 8.84 4.14 -1.42
C SER A 400 9.98 5.09 -1.04
N ALA A 401 9.77 6.41 -1.13
CA ALA A 401 10.71 7.40 -0.61
C ALA A 401 10.96 7.21 0.89
N THR A 402 9.90 6.93 1.67
CA THR A 402 10.00 6.65 3.11
C THR A 402 10.83 5.39 3.38
N MET A 403 10.51 4.28 2.71
CA MET A 403 11.24 3.01 2.85
C MET A 403 12.71 3.19 2.49
N PHE A 404 13.02 3.85 1.38
CA PHE A 404 14.41 4.09 0.97
C PHE A 404 15.15 4.98 1.95
N THR A 405 14.57 6.12 2.34
CA THR A 405 15.28 7.11 3.18
C THR A 405 15.48 6.61 4.61
N ILE A 406 14.45 6.01 5.22
CA ILE A 406 14.50 5.57 6.62
C ILE A 406 15.25 4.24 6.76
N ASP A 407 14.98 3.26 5.90
CA ASP A 407 15.53 1.91 6.08
C ASP A 407 16.88 1.70 5.39
N ILE A 408 17.20 2.49 4.34
CA ILE A 408 18.43 2.34 3.56
C ILE A 408 19.34 3.57 3.73
N TRP A 409 18.88 4.78 3.43
CA TRP A 409 19.74 5.97 3.39
C TRP A 409 20.31 6.35 4.76
N LYS A 410 19.48 6.42 5.80
CA LYS A 410 19.94 6.69 7.19
C LYS A 410 21.00 5.71 7.68
N ARG A 411 21.08 4.52 7.08
CA ARG A 411 22.11 3.53 7.39
C ARG A 411 23.42 3.81 6.67
N ILE A 412 23.36 4.27 5.42
CA ILE A 412 24.54 4.68 4.65
C ILE A 412 25.08 6.00 5.24
N ARG A 413 24.18 6.87 5.70
CA ARG A 413 24.49 8.19 6.27
C ARG A 413 23.80 8.39 7.62
N ASN A 414 24.52 8.03 8.69
CA ASN A 414 24.02 8.00 10.07
C ASN A 414 23.55 9.37 10.61
N GLN A 415 24.07 10.48 10.08
CA GLN A 415 23.68 11.86 10.46
C GLN A 415 23.00 12.60 9.30
N ALA A 416 22.10 11.92 8.58
CA ALA A 416 21.34 12.55 7.50
C ALA A 416 20.39 13.61 8.06
N THR A 417 20.53 14.85 7.59
CA THR A 417 19.61 15.94 7.95
C THR A 417 18.21 15.68 7.40
N GLU A 418 17.22 16.34 7.97
CA GLU A 418 15.83 16.29 7.54
C GLU A 418 15.64 16.69 6.07
N VAL A 419 16.33 17.74 5.62
CA VAL A 419 16.30 18.22 4.23
C VAL A 419 16.96 17.21 3.28
N GLU A 420 18.09 16.63 3.69
CA GLU A 420 18.80 15.62 2.91
C GLU A 420 17.91 14.39 2.64
N GLN A 421 17.16 13.92 3.64
CA GLN A 421 16.25 12.79 3.50
C GLN A 421 15.17 13.07 2.45
N VAL A 422 14.59 14.27 2.44
CA VAL A 422 13.55 14.63 1.46
C VAL A 422 14.14 14.67 0.04
N ILE A 423 15.33 15.25 -0.15
CA ILE A 423 15.98 15.34 -1.47
C ILE A 423 16.30 13.95 -2.00
N VAL A 424 16.94 13.11 -1.18
CA VAL A 424 17.34 11.75 -1.56
C VAL A 424 16.11 10.89 -1.87
N GLY A 425 15.05 11.02 -1.07
CA GLY A 425 13.78 10.33 -1.32
C GLY A 425 13.18 10.71 -2.68
N ARG A 426 13.20 11.99 -3.05
CA ARG A 426 12.71 12.47 -4.37
C ARG A 426 13.56 11.95 -5.53
N ILE A 427 14.89 11.98 -5.41
CA ILE A 427 15.79 11.43 -6.45
C ILE A 427 15.54 9.94 -6.65
N PHE A 428 15.38 9.19 -5.56
CA PHE A 428 15.07 7.77 -5.62
C PHE A 428 13.74 7.49 -6.33
N VAL A 429 12.69 8.29 -6.08
CA VAL A 429 11.41 8.16 -6.79
C VAL A 429 11.58 8.36 -8.29
N VAL A 430 12.37 9.34 -8.73
CA VAL A 430 12.66 9.56 -10.17
C VAL A 430 13.35 8.34 -10.78
N LEU A 431 14.34 7.75 -10.10
CA LEU A 431 15.00 6.53 -10.54
C LEU A 431 14.00 5.36 -10.66
N MET A 432 13.17 5.17 -9.64
CA MET A 432 12.14 4.14 -9.58
C MET A 432 11.15 4.25 -10.74
N VAL A 433 10.72 5.47 -11.06
CA VAL A 433 9.85 5.78 -12.20
C VAL A 433 10.54 5.44 -13.52
N GLY A 434 11.82 5.79 -13.69
CA GLY A 434 12.59 5.45 -14.88
C GLY A 434 12.61 3.94 -15.16
N ILE A 435 12.81 3.13 -14.11
CA ILE A 435 12.77 1.66 -14.20
C ILE A 435 11.36 1.18 -14.55
N ALA A 436 10.32 1.73 -13.92
CA ALA A 436 8.93 1.37 -14.20
C ALA A 436 8.53 1.67 -15.66
N VAL A 437 8.95 2.82 -16.20
CA VAL A 437 8.72 3.19 -17.61
C VAL A 437 9.41 2.23 -18.57
N ALA A 438 10.66 1.83 -18.27
CA ALA A 438 11.37 0.82 -19.05
C ALA A 438 10.69 -0.56 -19.02
N TRP A 439 9.89 -0.84 -17.99
CA TRP A 439 9.17 -2.10 -17.81
C TRP A 439 7.80 -2.16 -18.51
N ILE A 440 7.23 -1.02 -18.92
CA ILE A 440 5.89 -0.96 -19.55
C ILE A 440 5.70 -1.95 -20.72
N PRO A 441 6.65 -2.15 -21.65
CA PRO A 441 6.48 -3.11 -22.75
C PRO A 441 6.23 -4.54 -22.28
N ILE A 442 6.81 -4.93 -21.14
CA ILE A 442 6.58 -6.26 -20.56
C ILE A 442 5.15 -6.35 -20.04
N VAL A 443 4.61 -5.28 -19.46
CA VAL A 443 3.21 -5.22 -18.99
C VAL A 443 2.24 -5.30 -20.17
N GLU A 444 2.52 -4.61 -21.29
CA GLU A 444 1.68 -4.59 -22.50
C GLU A 444 1.53 -5.97 -23.16
N ASN A 445 2.54 -6.83 -23.01
CA ASN A 445 2.50 -8.21 -23.51
C ASN A 445 1.48 -9.09 -22.75
N PHE A 446 0.92 -8.65 -21.63
CA PHE A 446 -0.15 -9.36 -20.92
C PHE A 446 -1.51 -8.88 -21.43
N GLY A 447 -2.32 -9.82 -21.95
CA GLY A 447 -3.68 -9.52 -22.40
C GLY A 447 -4.60 -9.07 -21.26
N GLU A 448 -4.29 -9.49 -20.02
CA GLU A 448 -5.04 -9.18 -18.81
C GLU A 448 -4.13 -8.58 -17.74
N LEU A 449 -4.25 -7.26 -17.52
CA LEU A 449 -3.39 -6.52 -16.60
C LEU A 449 -3.49 -7.02 -15.15
N PHE A 450 -4.68 -7.46 -14.73
CA PHE A 450 -4.88 -7.91 -13.35
C PHE A 450 -4.15 -9.24 -13.09
N HIS A 451 -4.21 -10.21 -14.02
CA HIS A 451 -3.45 -11.46 -13.90
C HIS A 451 -1.94 -11.22 -13.91
N TYR A 452 -1.43 -10.23 -14.67
CA TYR A 452 -0.04 -9.81 -14.57
C TYR A 452 0.32 -9.39 -13.13
N ILE A 453 -0.41 -8.43 -12.56
CA ILE A 453 -0.15 -7.90 -11.20
C ILE A 453 -0.18 -9.03 -10.17
N GLN A 454 -1.20 -9.89 -10.25
CA GLN A 454 -1.40 -10.98 -9.29
C GLN A 454 -0.37 -12.10 -9.44
N SER A 455 0.10 -12.38 -10.65
CA SER A 455 1.14 -13.39 -10.89
C SER A 455 2.49 -12.96 -10.29
N VAL A 456 2.95 -11.73 -10.57
CA VAL A 456 4.19 -11.17 -10.00
C VAL A 456 4.11 -11.14 -8.48
N THR A 457 2.98 -10.70 -7.94
CA THR A 457 2.72 -10.70 -6.51
C THR A 457 2.84 -12.12 -5.94
N SER A 458 2.22 -13.12 -6.57
CA SER A 458 2.26 -14.51 -6.11
C SER A 458 3.64 -15.16 -6.22
N TYR A 459 4.56 -14.62 -7.02
CA TYR A 459 5.93 -15.13 -7.12
C TYR A 459 6.86 -14.55 -6.05
N LEU A 460 6.62 -13.34 -5.57
CA LEU A 460 7.58 -12.60 -4.72
C LEU A 460 7.06 -12.26 -3.32
N ALA A 461 5.74 -12.13 -3.15
CA ALA A 461 5.11 -11.76 -1.88
C ALA A 461 4.95 -12.89 -0.84
N PRO A 462 4.68 -14.16 -1.20
CA PRO A 462 4.42 -15.22 -0.22
C PRO A 462 5.52 -15.42 0.83
N PRO A 463 6.84 -15.32 0.50
CA PRO A 463 7.89 -15.41 1.51
C PRO A 463 7.80 -14.31 2.57
N ILE A 464 7.49 -13.08 2.15
CA ILE A 464 7.26 -11.94 3.07
C ILE A 464 6.06 -12.25 3.96
N CYS A 465 4.94 -12.66 3.36
CA CYS A 465 3.74 -13.02 4.10
C CYS A 465 4.01 -14.07 5.18
N ALA A 466 4.76 -15.13 4.84
CA ALA A 466 5.11 -16.19 5.78
C ALA A 466 5.85 -15.63 7.00
N ILE A 467 6.86 -14.78 6.79
CA ILE A 467 7.61 -14.20 7.91
C ILE A 467 6.76 -13.29 8.78
N TYR A 468 5.93 -12.42 8.21
CA TYR A 468 5.09 -11.54 9.02
C TYR A 468 4.04 -12.31 9.82
N VAL A 469 3.40 -13.32 9.22
CA VAL A 469 2.44 -14.18 9.93
C VAL A 469 3.17 -14.92 11.08
N LEU A 470 4.32 -15.53 10.81
CA LEU A 470 5.11 -16.22 11.82
C LEU A 470 5.64 -15.28 12.91
N ALA A 471 6.08 -14.07 12.55
CA ALA A 471 6.57 -13.05 13.49
C ALA A 471 5.50 -12.63 14.49
N VAL A 472 4.25 -12.45 14.01
CA VAL A 472 3.12 -12.04 14.84
C VAL A 472 2.64 -13.16 15.76
N PHE A 473 2.60 -14.42 15.28
CA PHE A 473 1.97 -15.51 16.03
C PHE A 473 2.94 -16.41 16.80
N MET A 474 4.20 -16.53 16.39
CA MET A 474 5.16 -17.46 16.99
C MET A 474 6.28 -16.74 17.75
N LYS A 475 6.41 -17.05 19.05
CA LYS A 475 7.49 -16.53 19.90
C LYS A 475 8.86 -17.13 19.54
N ARG A 476 8.92 -18.40 19.12
CA ARG A 476 10.17 -19.16 18.94
C ARG A 476 11.02 -18.74 17.73
N ILE A 477 10.46 -18.01 16.77
CA ILE A 477 11.15 -17.62 15.53
C ILE A 477 12.25 -16.60 15.83
N ASN A 478 13.42 -16.79 15.21
CA ASN A 478 14.60 -15.94 15.39
C ASN A 478 15.07 -15.33 14.05
N GLU A 479 16.08 -14.46 14.12
CA GLU A 479 16.63 -13.73 12.97
C GLU A 479 17.20 -14.65 11.89
N LYS A 480 18.00 -15.65 12.29
CA LYS A 480 18.67 -16.58 11.37
C LYS A 480 17.63 -17.36 10.55
N GLY A 481 16.60 -17.88 11.20
CA GLY A 481 15.50 -18.58 10.55
C GLY A 481 14.71 -17.70 9.60
N ALA A 482 14.36 -16.48 10.03
CA ALA A 482 13.63 -15.53 9.19
C ALA A 482 14.44 -15.08 7.97
N PHE A 483 15.73 -14.77 8.14
CA PHE A 483 16.59 -14.31 7.04
C PHE A 483 16.82 -15.39 5.97
N TRP A 484 17.25 -16.59 6.38
CA TRP A 484 17.57 -17.65 5.41
C TRP A 484 16.34 -18.22 4.71
N SER A 485 15.20 -18.32 5.40
CA SER A 485 13.95 -18.72 4.74
C SER A 485 13.48 -17.70 3.72
N LEU A 486 13.62 -16.39 3.99
CA LEU A 486 13.35 -15.35 3.00
C LEU A 486 14.25 -15.46 1.77
N MET A 487 15.54 -15.76 1.95
CA MET A 487 16.48 -16.00 0.83
C MET A 487 16.03 -17.18 -0.03
N ILE A 488 15.69 -18.31 0.61
CA ILE A 488 15.20 -19.51 -0.09
C ILE A 488 13.94 -19.19 -0.87
N GLY A 489 12.94 -18.56 -0.23
CA GLY A 489 11.69 -18.18 -0.87
C GLY A 489 11.90 -17.21 -2.04
N PHE A 490 12.79 -16.23 -1.91
CA PHE A 490 13.08 -15.30 -2.98
C PHE A 490 13.77 -15.93 -4.17
N VAL A 491 14.73 -16.83 -3.95
CA VAL A 491 15.39 -17.56 -5.04
C VAL A 491 14.39 -18.42 -5.79
N VAL A 492 13.55 -19.18 -5.09
CA VAL A 492 12.52 -20.04 -5.72
C VAL A 492 11.49 -19.19 -6.47
N GLY A 493 11.05 -18.07 -5.88
CA GLY A 493 10.14 -17.11 -6.50
C GLY A 493 10.71 -16.45 -7.76
N LEU A 494 11.96 -15.99 -7.71
CA LEU A 494 12.65 -15.40 -8.86
C LEU A 494 12.84 -16.40 -9.98
N ILE A 495 13.23 -17.65 -9.68
CA ILE A 495 13.36 -18.70 -10.69
C ILE A 495 12.02 -18.88 -11.40
N ARG A 496 10.91 -19.00 -10.66
CA ARG A 496 9.57 -19.13 -11.25
C ARG A 496 9.18 -17.93 -12.11
N MET A 497 9.50 -16.71 -11.66
CA MET A 497 9.18 -15.47 -12.37
C MET A 497 9.99 -15.34 -13.66
N ILE A 498 11.31 -15.52 -13.60
CA ILE A 498 12.20 -15.47 -14.77
C ILE A 498 11.79 -16.56 -15.77
N TRP A 499 11.46 -17.75 -15.27
CA TRP A 499 11.02 -18.84 -16.13
C TRP A 499 9.69 -18.54 -16.82
N GLN A 500 8.70 -17.94 -16.13
CA GLN A 500 7.45 -17.50 -16.76
C GLN A 500 7.71 -16.45 -17.86
N PHE A 501 8.50 -15.43 -17.53
CA PHE A 501 8.68 -14.27 -18.41
C PHE A 501 9.58 -14.59 -19.60
N SER A 502 10.48 -15.57 -19.48
CA SER A 502 11.32 -16.03 -20.59
C SER A 502 10.54 -16.73 -21.71
N TYR A 503 9.43 -17.41 -21.39
CA TYR A 503 8.60 -18.08 -22.41
C TYR A 503 7.47 -17.17 -22.95
N GLY A 504 7.19 -16.07 -22.25
CA GLY A 504 6.11 -15.15 -22.58
C GLY A 504 4.71 -15.76 -22.39
N ASN A 505 3.67 -14.95 -22.57
CA ASN A 505 2.32 -15.47 -22.71
C ASN A 505 2.07 -15.81 -24.18
N PRO A 506 1.69 -17.05 -24.52
CA PRO A 506 1.37 -17.39 -25.89
C PRO A 506 0.19 -16.56 -26.38
N ALA A 507 0.23 -16.13 -27.64
CA ALA A 507 -0.95 -15.60 -28.30
C ALA A 507 -2.01 -16.70 -28.45
N CYS A 508 -3.25 -16.31 -28.72
CA CYS A 508 -4.33 -17.27 -28.91
C CYS A 508 -3.95 -18.34 -29.95
N GLY A 509 -4.05 -19.62 -29.56
CA GLY A 509 -3.81 -20.77 -30.42
C GLY A 509 -2.33 -21.06 -30.73
N GLU A 510 -1.38 -20.29 -30.18
CA GLU A 510 0.05 -20.58 -30.29
C GLU A 510 0.53 -21.38 -29.07
N TYR A 511 1.42 -22.35 -29.29
CA TYR A 511 2.07 -23.10 -28.22
C TYR A 511 3.56 -22.78 -28.22
N ASN A 512 4.02 -22.09 -27.17
CA ASN A 512 5.40 -21.60 -27.07
C ASN A 512 6.38 -22.64 -26.47
N GLY A 513 6.03 -23.94 -26.46
CA GLY A 513 6.89 -24.96 -25.84
C GLY A 513 7.03 -24.80 -24.33
N THR A 514 6.04 -24.20 -23.66
CA THR A 514 6.05 -23.96 -22.21
C THR A 514 6.10 -25.28 -21.44
N PRO A 515 7.06 -25.46 -20.53
CA PRO A 515 7.13 -26.65 -19.70
C PRO A 515 5.83 -26.90 -18.93
N ASP A 516 5.44 -28.16 -18.80
CA ASP A 516 4.22 -28.59 -18.11
C ASP A 516 4.07 -28.01 -16.70
N ILE A 517 5.18 -27.82 -15.98
CA ILE A 517 5.18 -27.24 -14.63
C ILE A 517 4.66 -25.80 -14.66
N ILE A 518 5.05 -25.02 -15.67
CA ILE A 518 4.62 -23.62 -15.82
C ILE A 518 3.17 -23.56 -16.28
N ALA A 519 2.80 -24.41 -17.23
CA ALA A 519 1.47 -24.42 -17.82
C ALA A 519 0.40 -24.96 -16.87
N LYS A 520 0.72 -25.99 -16.07
CA LYS A 520 -0.25 -26.66 -15.17
C LYS A 520 -0.29 -26.06 -13.77
N VAL A 521 0.83 -25.53 -13.25
CA VAL A 521 0.87 -24.92 -11.92
C VAL A 521 0.51 -23.45 -12.01
N HIS A 522 -0.78 -23.16 -11.81
CA HIS A 522 -1.31 -21.81 -11.71
C HIS A 522 -0.59 -20.98 -10.63
N TYR A 523 -0.44 -19.68 -10.86
CA TYR A 523 0.36 -18.81 -9.99
C TYR A 523 -0.16 -18.76 -8.54
N LEU A 524 -1.47 -18.91 -8.32
CA LEU A 524 -2.05 -18.99 -6.97
C LEU A 524 -1.62 -20.26 -6.22
N HIS A 525 -1.56 -21.40 -6.91
CA HIS A 525 -1.07 -22.65 -6.32
C HIS A 525 0.42 -22.55 -5.99
N PHE A 526 1.20 -21.95 -6.90
CA PHE A 526 2.60 -21.67 -6.64
C PHE A 526 2.78 -20.79 -5.40
N GLY A 527 1.92 -19.79 -5.20
CA GLY A 527 1.94 -18.96 -3.99
C GLY A 527 1.77 -19.76 -2.70
N ILE A 528 0.91 -20.77 -2.69
CA ILE A 528 0.74 -21.70 -1.54
C ILE A 528 2.02 -22.48 -1.29
N ILE A 529 2.59 -23.07 -2.36
CA ILE A 529 3.81 -23.87 -2.28
C ILE A 529 4.95 -23.01 -1.74
N LEU A 530 5.11 -21.79 -2.26
CA LEU A 530 6.18 -20.88 -1.87
C LEU A 530 6.05 -20.40 -0.42
N PHE A 531 4.83 -20.11 0.02
CA PHE A 531 4.54 -19.80 1.42
C PHE A 531 4.91 -20.98 2.33
N ALA A 532 4.50 -22.20 1.97
CA ALA A 532 4.78 -23.40 2.76
C ALA A 532 6.28 -23.69 2.86
N ILE A 533 7.01 -23.63 1.74
CA ILE A 533 8.48 -23.80 1.72
C ILE A 533 9.14 -22.78 2.65
N THR A 534 8.75 -21.52 2.55
CA THR A 534 9.33 -20.45 3.37
C THR A 534 8.98 -20.65 4.85
N ALA A 535 7.72 -20.97 5.17
CA ALA A 535 7.27 -21.16 6.54
C ALA A 535 7.96 -22.36 7.22
N VAL A 536 8.02 -23.51 6.53
CA VAL A 536 8.70 -24.71 7.04
C VAL A 536 10.19 -24.44 7.21
N ALA A 537 10.86 -23.83 6.23
CA ALA A 537 12.27 -23.49 6.35
C ALA A 537 12.52 -22.54 7.54
N CYS A 538 11.66 -21.54 7.74
CA CYS A 538 11.76 -20.60 8.85
C CYS A 538 11.64 -21.30 10.21
N ILE A 539 10.64 -22.18 10.35
CA ILE A 539 10.40 -22.94 11.59
C ILE A 539 11.58 -23.88 11.88
N VAL A 540 11.99 -24.69 10.90
CA VAL A 540 13.07 -25.67 11.07
C VAL A 540 14.38 -24.98 11.44
N ILE A 541 14.78 -23.94 10.69
CA ILE A 541 16.03 -23.22 10.97
C ILE A 541 15.95 -22.54 12.34
N SER A 542 14.81 -21.93 12.69
CA SER A 542 14.64 -21.29 14.01
C SER A 542 14.72 -22.28 15.17
N LEU A 543 14.18 -23.50 15.01
CA LEU A 543 14.23 -24.53 16.05
C LEU A 543 15.64 -25.08 16.28
N VAL A 544 16.46 -25.14 15.23
CA VAL A 544 17.85 -25.64 15.29
C VAL A 544 18.84 -24.56 15.73
N THR A 545 18.42 -23.30 15.76
CA THR A 545 19.26 -22.16 16.16
C THR A 545 18.78 -21.52 17.46
N ASP A 546 19.59 -20.60 18.01
CA ASP A 546 19.39 -19.99 19.33
C ASP A 546 18.01 -19.35 19.49
N ALA A 547 17.43 -19.44 20.69
CA ALA A 547 16.16 -18.78 20.99
C ALA A 547 16.28 -17.24 20.91
N PRO A 548 15.23 -16.53 20.47
CA PRO A 548 15.19 -15.07 20.54
C PRO A 548 15.18 -14.63 22.01
N ASP A 549 15.73 -13.44 22.24
CA ASP A 549 15.83 -12.86 23.58
C ASP A 549 14.46 -12.35 24.06
N ASP A 550 14.21 -12.40 25.38
CA ASP A 550 12.90 -12.08 25.95
C ASP A 550 12.56 -10.58 25.78
N ASP A 551 13.57 -9.70 25.81
CA ASP A 551 13.41 -8.27 25.58
C ASP A 551 12.93 -7.96 24.15
N GLN A 552 13.31 -8.79 23.17
CA GLN A 552 12.86 -8.65 21.77
C GLN A 552 11.41 -9.10 21.57
N LEU A 553 10.87 -9.90 22.51
CA LEU A 553 9.51 -10.43 22.44
C LEU A 553 8.48 -9.48 23.07
N ALA A 554 8.88 -8.58 23.96
CA ALA A 554 7.97 -7.62 24.60
C ALA A 554 7.27 -6.73 23.56
N GLY A 555 5.94 -6.82 23.47
CA GLY A 555 5.15 -5.99 22.55
C GLY A 555 5.16 -6.38 21.07
N THR A 556 5.98 -7.36 20.65
CA THR A 556 6.23 -7.67 19.23
C THR A 556 5.40 -8.82 18.66
N THR A 557 4.71 -9.58 19.52
CA THR A 557 3.82 -10.68 19.11
C THR A 557 2.39 -10.39 19.51
N PHE A 558 1.43 -11.09 18.90
CA PHE A 558 0.02 -10.98 19.28
C PHE A 558 -0.17 -11.30 20.77
N TRP A 559 0.58 -12.26 21.31
CA TRP A 559 0.47 -12.70 22.69
C TRP A 559 1.11 -11.73 23.69
N THR A 560 2.18 -11.03 23.29
CA THR A 560 2.99 -10.17 24.16
C THR A 560 2.69 -8.67 24.00
N ARG A 561 1.69 -8.32 23.17
CA ARG A 561 1.31 -6.92 22.88
C ARG A 561 0.91 -6.10 24.12
N HIS A 562 0.55 -6.75 25.23
CA HIS A 562 0.17 -6.10 26.49
C HIS A 562 1.32 -6.01 27.50
N ASP A 563 2.48 -6.58 27.18
CA ASP A 563 3.62 -6.68 28.10
C ASP A 563 4.48 -5.40 28.07
N VAL A 564 4.10 -4.39 27.28
CA VAL A 564 4.82 -3.12 27.14
C VAL A 564 4.39 -2.14 28.23
N ASP A 565 5.29 -1.86 29.18
CA ASP A 565 5.08 -0.78 30.15
C ASP A 565 5.64 0.55 29.60
N TRP A 566 4.74 1.41 29.09
CA TRP A 566 5.09 2.72 28.55
C TRP A 566 5.61 3.72 29.60
N GLY A 567 5.62 3.37 30.90
CA GLY A 567 6.14 4.21 31.99
C GLY A 567 7.65 4.45 31.93
N THR A 568 8.43 3.49 31.46
CA THR A 568 9.92 3.54 31.43
C THR A 568 10.47 4.13 30.13
N PHE A 569 9.72 4.09 29.03
CA PHE A 569 10.15 4.60 27.72
C PHE A 569 10.36 6.12 27.70
N GLY A 570 9.55 6.87 28.46
CA GLY A 570 9.68 8.34 28.59
C GLY A 570 10.93 8.78 29.37
N GLN A 571 11.38 7.97 30.34
CA GLN A 571 12.56 8.28 31.15
C GLN A 571 13.88 8.07 30.38
N SER A 572 13.94 7.10 29.46
CA SER A 572 15.13 6.89 28.61
C SER A 572 15.37 8.05 27.63
N GLN A 573 14.32 8.66 27.08
CA GLN A 573 14.44 9.85 26.21
C GLN A 573 14.68 11.15 26.99
N ALA A 574 14.12 11.30 28.19
CA ALA A 574 14.37 12.45 29.06
C ALA A 574 15.81 12.44 29.61
N SER A 575 16.29 11.28 30.07
CA SER A 575 17.66 11.12 30.57
C SER A 575 18.71 11.31 29.46
N SER A 576 18.42 10.89 28.23
CA SER A 576 19.28 11.15 27.07
C SER A 576 19.35 12.64 26.67
N LYS A 577 18.33 13.45 27.00
CA LYS A 577 18.36 14.91 26.78
C LYS A 577 19.10 15.64 27.90
N GLU A 578 19.01 15.17 29.14
CA GLU A 578 19.78 15.74 30.27
C GLU A 578 21.27 15.40 30.20
N LEU A 579 21.64 14.23 29.67
CA LEU A 579 23.03 13.87 29.42
C LEU A 579 23.69 14.66 28.27
N VAL A 580 22.89 15.23 27.36
CA VAL A 580 23.39 16.06 26.25
C VAL A 580 23.46 17.56 26.62
N SER A 581 22.66 18.03 27.59
CA SER A 581 22.71 19.43 28.04
C SER A 581 23.85 19.75 29.01
N HIS A 582 24.43 18.75 29.69
CA HIS A 582 25.49 18.95 30.69
C HIS A 582 26.91 18.48 30.28
N GLY A 583 27.12 18.06 29.04
CA GLY A 583 28.38 17.44 28.60
C GLY A 583 29.16 18.21 27.54
N SER A 584 29.46 19.50 27.73
CA SER A 584 30.48 20.21 26.93
C SER A 584 31.62 20.70 27.83
N SER A 585 32.49 19.77 28.21
CA SER A 585 33.91 20.00 28.45
C SER A 585 34.61 18.66 28.62
N ARG A 586 35.53 18.36 27.68
CA ARG A 586 36.64 17.39 27.70
C ARG A 586 36.50 16.21 28.68
N THR A 587 36.53 14.98 28.16
CA THR A 587 37.65 14.00 28.28
C THR A 587 37.25 12.70 27.57
N SER A 588 38.14 12.18 26.73
CA SER A 588 38.05 10.83 26.14
C SER A 588 38.46 9.81 27.21
N LEU A 589 37.63 8.82 27.55
CA LEU A 589 38.09 7.54 28.13
C LEU A 589 37.03 6.44 27.99
N TYR A 590 37.39 5.42 27.21
CA TYR A 590 37.12 3.98 27.36
C TYR A 590 35.67 3.46 27.46
N PHE A 591 35.22 2.84 26.37
CA PHE A 591 34.26 1.74 26.36
C PHE A 591 35.04 0.47 26.68
N ASP A 592 34.86 -0.14 27.86
CA ASP A 592 35.06 -1.57 28.09
C ASP A 592 34.51 -1.99 29.46
N ASN A 593 34.03 -3.24 29.52
CA ASN A 593 33.58 -4.03 30.66
C ASN A 593 32.10 -4.00 31.04
N ILE A 594 31.36 -4.77 30.25
CA ILE A 594 30.40 -5.79 30.72
C ILE A 594 31.11 -6.70 31.75
N GLY A 595 30.55 -6.84 32.95
CA GLY A 595 31.03 -7.75 34.00
C GLY A 595 29.97 -8.79 34.35
N PHE A 596 30.13 -9.99 33.79
CA PHE A 596 29.47 -11.23 34.21
C PHE A 596 30.04 -11.69 35.58
N SER A 597 29.20 -12.25 36.44
CA SER A 597 29.60 -12.93 37.67
C SER A 597 29.54 -14.45 37.47
N ALA A 598 30.66 -15.13 37.73
CA ALA A 598 30.69 -16.56 38.04
C ALA A 598 31.84 -16.87 39.02
N ASN A 599 31.51 -17.74 39.98
CA ASN A 599 32.19 -18.07 41.25
C ASN A 599 33.61 -18.70 41.11
N PRO A 600 34.40 -18.76 42.21
CA PRO A 600 35.83 -19.08 42.19
C PRO A 600 36.13 -20.55 42.52
N SER A 601 37.25 -21.06 42.01
CA SER A 601 38.06 -22.08 42.70
C SER A 601 39.45 -22.22 42.06
N GLY A 602 40.48 -22.23 42.90
CA GLY A 602 41.75 -22.92 42.60
C GLY A 602 43.00 -22.05 42.45
N GLY A 603 43.89 -22.15 43.44
CA GLY A 603 45.35 -22.07 43.27
C GLY A 603 45.96 -20.67 43.36
N SER A 604 46.50 -20.25 44.51
CA SER A 604 47.84 -20.62 45.03
C SER A 604 48.94 -19.62 44.60
N ILE A 605 49.74 -19.23 45.61
CA ILE A 605 51.14 -18.72 45.55
C ILE A 605 51.36 -17.19 45.64
N ILE A 606 51.82 -16.78 46.85
CA ILE A 606 53.01 -15.94 47.17
C ILE A 606 52.92 -14.44 46.80
N THR A 607 53.14 -13.42 47.64
CA THR A 607 53.67 -13.26 49.01
C THR A 607 53.51 -11.80 49.46
N LYS A 608 53.43 -11.60 50.80
CA LYS A 608 53.95 -10.46 51.61
C LYS A 608 53.33 -9.08 51.38
N SER A 609 53.10 -8.23 52.38
CA SER A 609 53.25 -8.25 53.84
C SER A 609 52.83 -6.89 54.39
N GLY A 610 52.32 -6.86 55.63
CA GLY A 610 52.37 -5.69 56.53
C GLY A 610 51.07 -4.87 56.60
N SER A 611 50.34 -4.93 57.73
CA SER A 611 50.46 -4.00 58.90
C SER A 611 49.77 -2.67 58.59
N GLU A 612 48.85 -2.09 59.36
CA GLU A 612 48.39 -2.27 60.74
C GLU A 612 47.14 -1.37 60.94
N ASN A 613 46.28 -1.74 61.89
CA ASN A 613 45.55 -0.92 62.90
C ASN A 613 45.13 0.53 62.54
N GLY A 614 43.93 1.04 62.80
CA GLY A 614 42.88 0.72 63.78
C GLY A 614 42.31 2.05 64.35
N LEU A 615 41.06 2.02 64.84
CA LEU A 615 40.43 2.95 65.82
C LEU A 615 40.13 4.40 65.33
N ASP A 616 39.12 5.16 65.76
CA ASP A 616 37.86 4.99 66.51
C ASP A 616 37.13 6.37 66.50
N ALA A 617 35.82 6.34 66.76
CA ALA A 617 35.01 7.31 67.54
C ALA A 617 34.61 8.73 67.01
N ASP A 618 33.28 8.88 66.90
CA ASP A 618 32.37 9.87 67.50
C ASP A 618 32.60 11.40 67.43
N SER A 619 31.54 12.13 67.01
CA SER A 619 30.90 13.17 67.85
C SER A 619 29.61 13.76 67.25
N LYS A 620 28.72 14.18 68.17
CA LYS A 620 27.33 14.64 68.03
C LYS A 620 27.18 16.18 68.00
N SER A 621 25.92 16.59 67.76
CA SER A 621 25.24 17.85 68.18
C SER A 621 25.32 19.02 67.17
N SER A 622 24.38 19.95 66.96
CA SER A 622 22.93 20.17 67.19
C SER A 622 22.69 21.69 66.93
N VAL A 623 21.85 22.15 65.97
CA VAL A 623 20.53 22.88 66.17
C VAL A 623 20.71 24.40 66.52
N PRO A 624 19.79 25.40 66.27
CA PRO A 624 18.73 25.66 65.26
C PRO A 624 18.59 27.15 64.75
N SER A 625 17.58 27.40 63.86
CA SER A 625 16.58 28.53 63.75
C SER A 625 17.00 30.01 63.97
N SER A 626 16.54 31.08 63.30
CA SER A 626 15.22 31.46 62.72
C SER A 626 15.26 32.86 62.04
N GLN A 627 14.40 33.05 61.03
CA GLN A 627 13.50 34.21 60.75
C GLN A 627 13.95 35.67 60.41
N VAL A 628 13.43 36.11 59.24
CA VAL A 628 12.66 37.36 58.92
C VAL A 628 13.39 38.71 58.77
N ALA A 629 13.30 39.30 57.55
CA ALA A 629 12.87 40.69 57.34
C ALA A 629 12.51 40.97 55.86
N SER A 630 11.43 41.71 55.68
CA SER A 630 10.79 42.16 54.43
C SER A 630 11.25 43.56 53.99
N ALA A 631 11.40 43.81 52.68
CA ALA A 631 11.24 45.13 52.08
C ALA A 631 10.97 45.04 50.55
N GLN A 632 9.83 45.57 50.12
CA GLN A 632 9.57 45.99 48.73
C GLN A 632 9.81 47.51 48.64
N VAL A 633 10.45 48.00 47.57
CA VAL A 633 10.05 49.14 46.71
C VAL A 633 10.98 49.23 45.48
N SER A 634 10.37 49.07 44.31
CA SER A 634 10.47 49.78 43.01
C SER A 634 11.80 50.31 42.41
N THR A 635 12.00 49.89 41.14
CA THR A 635 12.50 50.63 39.94
C THR A 635 13.94 51.13 39.87
N ASN A 636 14.78 50.50 39.03
CA ASN A 636 15.09 51.02 37.67
C ASN A 636 16.01 50.07 36.88
N ASP A 637 15.74 50.03 35.57
CA ASP A 637 16.51 49.44 34.47
C ASP A 637 18.02 49.70 34.54
N VAL A 638 18.83 48.69 34.19
CA VAL A 638 19.83 48.71 33.09
C VAL A 638 20.27 47.25 32.85
N ARG A 639 20.01 46.71 31.65
CA ARG A 639 20.60 45.45 31.14
C ARG A 639 21.58 45.83 30.02
N PRO A 640 22.83 45.32 30.00
CA PRO A 640 23.78 45.68 28.95
C PRO A 640 23.41 44.98 27.63
N GLU A 641 23.38 45.76 26.54
CA GLU A 641 23.27 45.28 25.15
C GLU A 641 24.52 44.47 24.77
N VAL A 642 24.31 43.24 24.30
CA VAL A 642 25.30 42.50 23.50
C VAL A 642 24.85 42.62 22.05
N LYS A 643 25.59 43.41 21.27
CA LYS A 643 25.45 43.50 19.81
C LYS A 643 25.87 42.18 19.17
N LEU A 644 24.94 41.52 18.49
CA LEU A 644 25.25 40.52 17.47
C LEU A 644 25.27 41.26 16.12
N GLU A 645 26.43 41.30 15.48
CA GLU A 645 26.56 41.74 14.09
C GLU A 645 25.80 40.77 13.18
N GLU A 646 24.79 41.29 12.48
CA GLU A 646 24.12 40.59 11.39
C GLU A 646 25.07 40.57 10.18
N VAL A 647 25.45 39.37 9.74
CA VAL A 647 26.04 39.15 8.42
C VAL A 647 24.90 39.15 7.41
N GLU A 648 24.82 40.23 6.63
CA GLU A 648 23.87 40.44 5.54
C GLU A 648 24.30 39.60 4.32
N GLU A 649 23.69 38.43 4.10
CA GLU A 649 23.77 37.71 2.83
C GLU A 649 22.58 38.09 1.93
N ASP A 650 22.89 38.72 0.80
CA ASP A 650 21.95 39.29 -0.17
C ASP A 650 21.26 38.19 -0.99
N HIS A 651 20.13 37.69 -0.49
CA HIS A 651 19.24 36.80 -1.24
C HIS A 651 18.18 37.58 -2.03
N SER A 652 18.30 37.47 -3.36
CA SER A 652 17.42 37.95 -4.43
C SER A 652 15.93 38.10 -4.08
N THR A 653 15.39 39.25 -4.46
CA THR A 653 14.00 39.74 -4.40
C THR A 653 12.94 38.73 -4.85
N PHE A 654 13.31 37.70 -5.61
CA PHE A 654 12.43 36.60 -6.03
C PHE A 654 11.96 35.72 -4.86
N TYR A 655 12.82 35.45 -3.86
CA TYR A 655 12.46 34.62 -2.70
C TYR A 655 11.53 35.32 -1.70
N LYS A 656 11.67 36.65 -1.57
CA LYS A 656 10.78 37.47 -0.72
C LYS A 656 9.37 37.57 -1.31
N LEU A 657 9.21 37.49 -2.63
CA LEU A 657 7.90 37.43 -3.30
C LEU A 657 7.22 36.06 -3.09
N LEU A 658 7.98 34.96 -3.14
CA LEU A 658 7.47 33.61 -2.88
C LEU A 658 6.95 33.47 -1.44
N PHE A 659 7.65 34.05 -0.46
CA PHE A 659 7.25 33.99 0.95
C PHE A 659 6.06 34.90 1.31
N LYS A 660 5.85 35.99 0.58
CA LYS A 660 4.77 36.95 0.85
C LYS A 660 3.41 36.51 0.28
N VAL A 661 3.42 35.59 -0.69
CA VAL A 661 2.21 34.90 -1.19
C VAL A 661 1.79 33.72 -0.29
N CYS A 662 2.72 33.13 0.47
CA CYS A 662 2.50 31.97 1.34
C CYS A 662 2.04 32.32 2.78
N GLY A 663 1.18 33.34 2.93
CA GLY A 663 0.71 33.85 4.22
C GLY A 663 0.23 32.76 5.20
N GLY A 664 1.00 32.53 6.26
CA GLY A 664 0.62 31.71 7.40
C GLY A 664 1.78 31.52 8.38
N LYS A 665 1.81 32.32 9.45
CA LYS A 665 2.68 32.00 10.60
C LYS A 665 2.18 30.68 11.21
N PRO A 666 3.06 29.70 11.49
CA PRO A 666 2.64 28.51 12.22
C PRO A 666 2.21 28.91 13.63
N LYS A 667 0.97 28.59 14.01
CA LYS A 667 0.54 28.62 15.40
C LYS A 667 1.30 27.51 16.12
N ALA A 668 2.15 27.88 17.08
CA ALA A 668 2.75 26.92 18.00
C ALA A 668 1.64 26.33 18.89
N ASP A 669 1.50 25.01 18.91
CA ASP A 669 0.70 24.31 19.92
C ASP A 669 1.35 24.53 21.30
N ASN A 670 0.69 25.27 22.19
CA ASN A 670 1.09 25.50 23.58
C ASN A 670 0.77 24.26 24.45
N LEU A 671 1.20 23.05 24.07
CA LEU A 671 1.14 21.87 24.94
C LEU A 671 2.46 21.70 25.69
N THR A 672 2.38 21.55 27.02
CA THR A 672 3.51 21.14 27.85
C THR A 672 4.02 19.75 27.44
N ASP A 673 5.30 19.45 27.66
CA ASP A 673 5.88 18.15 27.26
C ASP A 673 5.19 16.97 27.96
N GLU A 674 4.69 17.19 29.18
CA GLU A 674 3.92 16.21 29.95
C GLU A 674 2.54 15.94 29.36
N GLU A 675 1.81 16.99 28.95
CA GLU A 675 0.53 16.83 28.23
C GLU A 675 0.73 16.15 26.87
N ARG A 676 1.83 16.46 26.17
CA ARG A 676 2.19 15.83 24.89
C ARG A 676 2.50 14.34 25.08
N PHE A 677 3.23 13.99 26.13
CA PHE A 677 3.52 12.60 26.50
C PHE A 677 2.25 11.83 26.89
N HIS A 678 1.37 12.42 27.69
CA HIS A 678 0.08 11.81 28.03
C HIS A 678 -0.80 11.61 26.79
N GLN A 679 -0.80 12.58 25.87
CA GLN A 679 -1.56 12.50 24.64
C GLN A 679 -1.00 11.43 23.68
N GLU A 680 0.32 11.28 23.60
CA GLU A 680 0.97 10.19 22.83
C GLU A 680 0.71 8.82 23.47
N LYS A 681 0.81 8.71 24.80
CA LYS A 681 0.50 7.48 25.55
C LYS A 681 -0.94 7.03 25.35
N GLN A 682 -1.89 7.97 25.39
CA GLN A 682 -3.31 7.68 25.14
C GLN A 682 -3.57 7.27 23.67
N ARG A 683 -2.76 7.76 22.73
CA ARG A 683 -2.87 7.45 21.29
C ARG A 683 -2.26 6.10 20.91
N CYS A 684 -1.25 5.65 21.66
CA CYS A 684 -0.64 4.33 21.54
C CYS A 684 -1.33 3.27 22.43
N SER A 685 -2.34 3.66 23.21
CA SER A 685 -3.09 2.72 24.05
C SER A 685 -3.92 1.75 23.20
N LEU A 686 -3.82 0.47 23.55
CA LEU A 686 -4.67 -0.60 23.02
C LEU A 686 -6.04 -0.66 23.71
N GLU A 687 -6.26 0.17 24.73
CA GLU A 687 -7.51 0.17 25.48
C GLU A 687 -8.65 0.76 24.64
N GLU A 688 -9.77 0.04 24.65
CA GLU A 688 -10.99 0.43 23.95
C GLU A 688 -12.12 0.58 24.95
N THR A 689 -12.98 1.57 24.73
CA THR A 689 -14.23 1.67 25.49
C THR A 689 -15.13 0.48 25.20
N LYS A 690 -15.84 -0.03 26.22
CA LYS A 690 -16.77 -1.17 26.09
C LYS A 690 -17.78 -0.96 24.95
N LYS A 691 -18.32 0.26 24.83
CA LYS A 691 -19.27 0.64 23.77
C LYS A 691 -18.65 0.52 22.38
N SER A 692 -17.43 1.02 22.18
CA SER A 692 -16.77 0.99 20.86
C SER A 692 -16.39 -0.43 20.44
N ARG A 693 -15.94 -1.26 21.40
CA ARG A 693 -15.66 -2.68 21.16
C ARG A 693 -16.91 -3.46 20.72
N ILE A 694 -18.06 -3.21 21.35
CA ILE A 694 -19.33 -3.86 20.97
C ILE A 694 -19.74 -3.44 19.56
N ILE A 695 -19.72 -2.13 19.25
CA ILE A 695 -20.11 -1.61 17.93
C ILE A 695 -19.23 -2.19 16.82
N THR A 696 -17.91 -2.18 17.01
CA THR A 696 -16.96 -2.73 16.03
C THR A 696 -17.16 -4.23 15.83
N SER A 697 -17.39 -4.99 16.90
CA SER A 697 -17.62 -6.44 16.81
C SER A 697 -18.94 -6.79 16.13
N ILE A 698 -20.03 -6.08 16.41
CA ILE A 698 -21.32 -6.30 15.74
C ILE A 698 -21.19 -6.06 14.23
N ASN A 699 -20.56 -4.95 13.84
CA ASN A 699 -20.36 -4.66 12.42
C ASN A 699 -19.43 -5.67 11.73
N ALA A 700 -18.41 -6.16 12.43
CA ALA A 700 -17.56 -7.24 11.93
C ALA A 700 -18.36 -8.53 11.71
N ILE A 701 -19.25 -8.92 12.62
CA ILE A 701 -20.10 -10.11 12.44
C ILE A 701 -21.06 -9.92 11.26
N LEU A 702 -21.68 -8.73 11.14
CA LEU A 702 -22.61 -8.44 10.07
C LEU A 702 -21.95 -8.52 8.69
N ILE A 703 -20.76 -7.93 8.54
CA ILE A 703 -20.05 -7.96 7.26
C ILE A 703 -19.56 -9.37 6.91
N LEU A 704 -19.12 -10.16 7.91
CA LEU A 704 -18.78 -11.58 7.71
C LEU A 704 -20.00 -12.34 7.19
N ALA A 705 -21.18 -12.15 7.79
CA ALA A 705 -22.41 -12.83 7.37
C ALA A 705 -22.81 -12.49 5.93
N ILE A 706 -22.73 -11.20 5.55
CA ILE A 706 -22.98 -10.76 4.17
C ILE A 706 -21.97 -11.41 3.21
N SER A 707 -20.69 -11.46 3.60
CA SER A 707 -19.66 -12.07 2.78
C SER A 707 -19.91 -13.58 2.58
N ILE A 708 -20.24 -14.33 3.64
CA ILE A 708 -20.59 -15.76 3.52
C ILE A 708 -21.76 -15.95 2.56
N PHE A 709 -22.80 -15.12 2.67
CA PHE A 709 -23.95 -15.16 1.78
C PHE A 709 -23.56 -14.93 0.32
N VAL A 710 -22.74 -13.90 0.02
CA VAL A 710 -22.30 -13.62 -1.36
C VAL A 710 -21.46 -14.76 -1.93
N TRP A 711 -20.54 -15.32 -1.14
CA TRP A 711 -19.75 -16.48 -1.55
C TRP A 711 -20.63 -17.72 -1.79
N GLY A 712 -21.66 -17.96 -0.97
CA GLY A 712 -22.57 -19.08 -1.15
C GLY A 712 -23.62 -18.90 -2.26
N PHE A 713 -23.97 -17.65 -2.61
CA PHE A 713 -24.91 -17.37 -3.68
C PHE A 713 -24.29 -17.50 -5.07
N TYR A 714 -23.03 -17.07 -5.21
CA TYR A 714 -22.31 -17.08 -6.50
C TYR A 714 -21.24 -18.18 -6.63
N GLY A 715 -20.91 -18.89 -5.55
CA GLY A 715 -20.04 -20.08 -5.59
C GLY A 715 -20.84 -21.27 -6.09
#